data_AF-A0A1Q9ETK7-F1
#
_entry.id   AF-A0A1Q9ETK7-F1
#
_cell.length_a   1.000
_cell.length_b   1.000
_cell.length_c   1.000
_cell.angle_alpha   90.00
_cell.angle_beta   90.00
_cell.angle_gamma   90.00
#
_symmetry.space_group_name_H-M   'P 1'
#
loop_
_entity.id
_entity.type
_entity.pdbx_description
1 polymer ?
#
loop_
_entity_poly.entity_id
_entity_poly.type
_entity_poly.pdbx_seq_one_letter_code
_entity_poly.pdbx_strand_id
1 'polypeptide(L)'
;MAVPSKPAWCRPVLMVMMVQFVFWLLDVGFSLPKQAIGAFREREGSSASAPIRQTEPLKDITTDEKKLITSLVEAGKRGDWIQVMRLWRGYSGHAVPVFSAAMQAAHRCGHFKEASRMYDRLRSDSRAKVDAATLHLGIKTYGKLLDQGRVVEIWREAEERGLVNKIIAGARVDAAAEMGKMTEAVAVLDDMERRSLEANIINFNSALNACKNAKHSRRHEAAMFLFETMLTRSLEPTVVTFANLVGAHRAAPLQQISDLRGRMAALGIPANRVFAETYLGAVCGRFEKVRDAGQMAQKMAELPKERREEARVALRDFRTAGVELTRLCELLDETFSKIAVMILSLMPFMFTDVEKPLHERTLSPSSGDLPQLLRSSPQGFKVEGRAMESDSHVTVVPYFTVPEGKLDEFKAGFPKFYAGTKAGTSECHYYGFCGHENKVFCREGYKSAAGVLAHMGDVKEAVDAAVGIVGPSGLDLSVMGPPAELEKLKESMGPLGAKFWELDGGSMFRGGLTEQDTHVTIVPYFTVPEGKMEEFKAGFPKFYEGTKAGTSECIYYGFCVHENKVFCREGYKSAAGVLAHLGDVKEALDAAVGIVGPSGLDLSVMGPAAELEKLKESMGPLGAKFWELDTGTQAREEIPKAVEARAPVAYTGHTGRKRPVTLRSRLAMGGSVGSWLPWLLLFAGPSAHLADEAFLEPPQIGAVPRELLGNFGAVVDGLFELLGLEEELRGTLLGLRNEEAEACTVLLLLADQALASPNYAAIGKGGHNPTSRLAYRERADLVFLHPVSSERQAASRSALAADAEALARGKPAEVLLTAALGREVGASPEEVARWKPTLSSLRRLVESELLMPLRALHECDVTAGGPREETWALVEEVSREMVEGNLRQWKFQRGSLQLQHLNEDQLRGWFELGLLEHRREGPAGALSYFTREEDDLELAWATKIGGPSHGFDHEGRCLLPLLCNARHRVVLVEDRHLWPHNAAGRCHLRLLHRLGPPRQPVLHLEPLMAEFRVEAVPLLEFQLAVLQHAMLKAESLALPLLLGESFDPSDPAWLPEVKAQPFLTPTLEILVLAPSSGIYEASDSLTRKHDWVQLDEEVTEPLQRWLFEPSSFRKP
;
A
#
# COMPACT_ATOMS: atom_id res chain seq x y z
N MET A 1 -20.05 14.46 -67.95
CA MET A 1 -21.37 14.37 -67.30
C MET A 1 -21.18 13.72 -65.95
N ALA A 2 -21.52 14.47 -64.90
CA ALA A 2 -21.38 14.11 -63.50
C ALA A 2 -22.54 13.23 -63.03
N VAL A 3 -22.28 12.39 -62.03
CA VAL A 3 -23.29 11.68 -61.22
C VAL A 3 -23.11 12.14 -59.75
N PRO A 4 -24.20 12.35 -58.98
CA PRO A 4 -24.28 13.45 -58.02
C PRO A 4 -24.08 13.07 -56.54
N SER A 5 -23.80 14.14 -55.78
CA SER A 5 -23.69 14.26 -54.33
C SER A 5 -24.98 14.01 -53.54
N LYS A 6 -24.84 13.51 -52.29
CA LYS A 6 -25.84 13.54 -51.21
C LYS A 6 -25.30 14.34 -49.98
N PRO A 7 -26.19 14.80 -49.06
CA PRO A 7 -26.21 16.19 -48.59
C PRO A 7 -25.60 16.46 -47.21
N ALA A 8 -25.29 17.74 -46.99
CA ALA A 8 -24.75 18.32 -45.77
C ALA A 8 -25.84 18.85 -44.84
N TRP A 9 -26.02 18.23 -43.67
CA TRP A 9 -26.66 18.81 -42.48
C TRP A 9 -26.06 18.16 -41.23
N CYS A 10 -25.02 18.76 -40.64
CA CYS A 10 -24.56 18.50 -39.25
C CYS A 10 -23.39 19.44 -38.82
N ARG A 11 -23.37 20.70 -39.30
CA ARG A 11 -22.32 21.68 -38.94
C ARG A 11 -22.68 22.78 -37.92
N PRO A 12 -23.96 23.11 -37.60
CA PRO A 12 -24.23 24.18 -36.63
C PRO A 12 -24.11 23.75 -35.15
N VAL A 13 -24.29 22.47 -34.82
CA VAL A 13 -24.42 22.01 -33.41
C VAL A 13 -23.07 21.88 -32.70
N LEU A 14 -22.03 21.46 -33.42
CA LEU A 14 -20.67 21.30 -32.86
C LEU A 14 -20.02 22.65 -32.50
N MET A 15 -20.35 23.70 -33.24
CA MET A 15 -19.78 25.04 -33.08
C MET A 15 -20.34 25.78 -31.86
N VAL A 16 -21.60 25.52 -31.49
CA VAL A 16 -22.24 26.10 -30.29
C VAL A 16 -21.70 25.45 -29.00
N MET A 17 -21.38 24.15 -29.04
CA MET A 17 -20.83 23.43 -27.87
C MET A 17 -19.36 23.81 -27.56
N MET A 18 -18.53 24.05 -28.58
CA MET A 18 -17.15 24.50 -28.35
C MET A 18 -17.06 25.94 -27.83
N VAL A 19 -17.95 26.82 -28.29
CA VAL A 19 -17.98 28.23 -27.84
C VAL A 19 -18.40 28.33 -26.37
N GLN A 20 -19.36 27.52 -25.90
CA GLN A 20 -19.77 27.52 -24.48
C GLN A 20 -18.69 26.94 -23.54
N PHE A 21 -17.86 26.02 -24.01
CA PHE A 21 -16.75 25.46 -23.23
C PHE A 21 -15.59 26.46 -23.05
N VAL A 22 -15.35 27.32 -24.04
CA VAL A 22 -14.29 28.35 -24.02
C VAL A 22 -14.70 29.59 -23.20
N PHE A 23 -15.98 29.98 -23.23
CA PHE A 23 -16.49 31.06 -22.38
C PHE A 23 -16.55 30.70 -20.88
N TRP A 24 -16.57 29.41 -20.54
CA TRP A 24 -16.52 28.93 -19.15
C TRP A 24 -15.14 29.10 -18.46
N LEU A 25 -14.07 29.34 -19.24
CA LEU A 25 -12.67 29.37 -18.80
C LEU A 25 -12.05 30.77 -18.56
N LEU A 26 -12.70 31.89 -18.95
CA LEU A 26 -11.99 33.15 -19.22
C LEU A 26 -12.37 34.42 -18.42
N ASP A 27 -12.93 34.32 -17.21
CA ASP A 27 -13.04 35.53 -16.36
C ASP A 27 -11.65 35.94 -15.82
N VAL A 28 -10.89 36.72 -16.61
CA VAL A 28 -9.58 37.26 -16.25
C VAL A 28 -9.46 38.74 -16.62
N GLY A 29 -9.32 39.59 -15.60
CA GLY A 29 -8.77 40.94 -15.73
C GLY A 29 -7.24 40.92 -15.71
N PHE A 30 -6.58 41.48 -16.72
CA PHE A 30 -5.13 41.60 -16.85
C PHE A 30 -4.62 42.99 -16.41
N SER A 31 -3.53 43.02 -15.64
CA SER A 31 -2.55 44.11 -15.68
C SER A 31 -1.16 43.62 -15.25
N LEU A 32 -0.13 44.04 -16.00
CA LEU A 32 1.32 43.85 -15.83
C LEU A 32 1.99 45.17 -16.31
N PRO A 33 3.29 45.44 -16.08
CA PRO A 33 4.21 45.04 -15.00
C PRO A 33 5.05 46.25 -14.48
N LYS A 34 5.97 46.05 -13.51
CA LYS A 34 7.28 46.77 -13.47
C LYS A 34 8.34 46.13 -12.54
N GLN A 35 9.44 45.74 -13.18
CA GLN A 35 10.87 45.56 -12.83
C GLN A 35 11.45 45.77 -11.40
N ALA A 36 12.27 44.77 -10.99
CA ALA A 36 13.74 44.80 -10.80
C ALA A 36 14.42 44.89 -9.39
N ILE A 37 15.39 43.96 -9.22
CA ILE A 37 16.68 43.96 -8.46
C ILE A 37 16.69 43.63 -6.95
N GLY A 38 17.56 42.67 -6.57
CA GLY A 38 18.20 42.63 -5.25
C GLY A 38 18.72 41.26 -4.80
N ALA A 39 20.04 41.11 -4.68
CA ALA A 39 20.76 39.90 -4.26
C ALA A 39 20.79 39.67 -2.72
N PHE A 40 21.43 38.55 -2.30
CA PHE A 40 21.78 38.11 -0.93
C PHE A 40 20.60 37.48 -0.15
N ARG A 41 20.71 36.36 0.60
CA ARG A 41 21.82 35.83 1.43
C ARG A 41 21.56 34.36 1.85
N GLU A 42 22.61 33.60 2.17
CA GLU A 42 22.55 32.26 2.77
C GLU A 42 21.98 32.22 4.23
N ARG A 43 21.45 31.03 4.57
CA ARG A 43 21.54 30.25 5.83
C ARG A 43 20.49 30.37 6.96
N GLU A 44 20.21 29.15 7.46
CA GLU A 44 19.83 28.74 8.82
C GLU A 44 18.34 28.63 9.22
N GLY A 45 17.85 27.38 9.19
CA GLY A 45 16.93 26.85 10.20
C GLY A 45 17.74 26.02 11.20
N SER A 46 18.54 26.70 12.01
CA SER A 46 19.30 26.15 13.11
C SER A 46 18.33 25.66 14.20
N SER A 47 18.35 24.36 14.51
CA SER A 47 18.05 23.96 15.88
C SER A 47 19.16 24.55 16.73
N ALA A 48 18.88 25.66 17.40
CA ALA A 48 19.79 26.31 18.31
C ALA A 48 20.23 25.28 19.37
N SER A 49 21.42 24.70 19.18
CA SER A 49 22.17 24.11 20.29
C SER A 49 22.67 25.29 21.11
N ALA A 50 21.88 25.72 22.09
CA ALA A 50 22.40 26.57 23.15
C ALA A 50 23.59 25.84 23.79
N PRO A 51 24.76 26.48 23.96
CA PRO A 51 25.82 25.91 24.77
C PRO A 51 25.27 25.83 26.19
N ILE A 52 25.20 24.62 26.75
CA ILE A 52 24.89 24.41 28.16
C ILE A 52 25.97 25.16 28.95
N ARG A 53 25.60 26.29 29.56
CA ARG A 53 26.48 26.99 30.50
C ARG A 53 26.68 26.08 31.71
N GLN A 54 27.95 25.88 32.01
CA GLN A 54 28.53 25.03 33.05
C GLN A 54 27.76 25.07 34.37
N THR A 55 27.42 23.90 34.89
CA THR A 55 27.23 23.70 36.34
C THR A 55 27.99 22.45 36.76
N GLU A 56 28.93 22.71 37.67
CA GLU A 56 29.88 21.84 38.37
C GLU A 56 31.13 21.33 37.60
N PRO A 57 32.34 21.49 38.18
CA PRO A 57 33.55 20.95 37.62
C PRO A 57 33.49 19.42 37.68
N LEU A 58 33.50 18.78 36.51
CA LEU A 58 33.60 17.33 36.33
C LEU A 58 34.92 16.82 36.94
N LYS A 59 34.91 16.47 38.23
CA LYS A 59 36.08 15.97 38.97
C LYS A 59 36.51 14.57 38.55
N ASP A 60 35.68 13.83 37.79
CA ASP A 60 35.87 12.38 37.55
C ASP A 60 36.01 11.96 36.06
N ILE A 61 36.29 12.88 35.12
CA ILE A 61 36.52 12.52 33.69
C ILE A 61 38.01 12.52 33.35
N THR A 62 38.47 11.40 32.80
CA THR A 62 39.86 11.24 32.34
C THR A 62 40.20 12.11 31.13
N THR A 63 41.48 12.40 30.91
CA THR A 63 41.94 13.16 29.75
C THR A 63 41.55 12.48 28.42
N ASP A 64 41.54 11.15 28.37
CA ASP A 64 41.18 10.39 27.18
C ASP A 64 39.68 10.42 26.89
N GLU A 65 38.83 10.39 27.93
CA GLU A 65 37.38 10.57 27.78
C GLU A 65 37.03 11.98 27.26
N LYS A 66 37.77 13.02 27.67
CA LYS A 66 37.58 14.38 27.13
C LYS A 66 37.91 14.45 25.63
N LYS A 67 38.98 13.79 25.20
CA LYS A 67 39.34 13.67 23.77
C LYS A 67 38.29 12.88 23.00
N LEU A 68 37.80 11.78 23.58
CA LEU A 68 36.76 10.94 22.99
C LEU A 68 35.45 11.71 22.80
N ILE A 69 34.99 12.45 23.81
CA ILE A 69 33.80 13.32 23.72
C ILE A 69 33.95 14.31 22.55
N THR A 70 35.11 14.97 22.46
CA THR A 70 35.39 15.94 21.39
C THR A 70 35.30 15.26 20.02
N SER A 71 35.90 14.08 19.89
CA SER A 71 35.93 13.30 18.64
C SER A 71 34.54 12.79 18.22
N LEU A 72 33.73 12.34 19.19
CA LEU A 72 32.34 11.92 18.97
C LEU A 72 31.46 13.10 18.52
N VAL A 73 31.59 14.26 19.18
CA VAL A 73 30.84 15.48 18.82
C VAL A 73 31.19 15.94 17.41
N GLU A 74 32.47 15.92 17.05
CA GLU A 74 32.91 16.29 15.70
C GLU A 74 32.43 15.31 14.63
N ALA A 75 32.53 14.00 14.87
CA ALA A 75 32.04 12.98 13.96
C ALA A 75 30.51 13.09 13.77
N GLY A 76 29.77 13.31 14.85
CA GLY A 76 28.32 13.55 14.80
C GLY A 76 27.94 14.85 14.08
N LYS A 77 28.76 15.91 14.18
CA LYS A 77 28.56 17.15 13.38
C LYS A 77 28.77 16.92 11.89
N ARG A 78 29.66 15.99 11.50
CA ARG A 78 29.91 15.60 10.11
C ARG A 78 28.90 14.59 9.57
N GLY A 79 28.03 14.02 10.42
CA GLY A 79 27.13 12.93 10.04
C GLY A 79 27.86 11.61 9.77
N ASP A 80 29.11 11.46 10.24
CA ASP A 80 29.95 10.28 9.99
C ASP A 80 29.66 9.20 11.03
N TRP A 81 28.65 8.39 10.76
CA TRP A 81 28.24 7.31 11.65
C TRP A 81 29.33 6.25 11.87
N ILE A 82 30.12 5.95 10.85
CA ILE A 82 31.18 4.94 10.92
C ILE A 82 32.23 5.36 11.95
N GLN A 83 32.64 6.63 11.91
CA GLN A 83 33.57 7.18 12.88
C GLN A 83 32.97 7.23 14.29
N VAL A 84 31.70 7.63 14.44
CA VAL A 84 30.99 7.60 15.73
C VAL A 84 31.00 6.20 16.34
N MET A 85 30.65 5.18 15.56
CA MET A 85 30.61 3.79 16.03
C MET A 85 31.99 3.23 16.37
N ARG A 86 33.02 3.56 15.59
CA ARG A 86 34.41 3.16 15.88
C ARG A 86 34.87 3.74 17.22
N LEU A 87 34.62 5.02 17.44
CA LEU A 87 34.96 5.72 18.68
C LEU A 87 34.16 5.16 19.87
N TRP A 88 32.87 4.87 19.67
CA TRP A 88 31.99 4.32 20.69
C TRP A 88 32.34 2.88 21.10
N ARG A 89 32.62 1.99 20.14
CA ARG A 89 32.97 0.57 20.42
C ARG A 89 34.25 0.41 21.23
N GLY A 90 35.20 1.34 21.08
CA GLY A 90 36.43 1.37 21.87
C GLY A 90 36.23 1.81 23.32
N TYR A 91 35.03 2.27 23.70
CA TYR A 91 34.76 2.79 25.03
C TYR A 91 34.13 1.75 25.95
N SER A 92 34.88 1.36 26.98
CA SER A 92 34.46 0.44 28.05
C SER A 92 34.10 1.15 29.36
N GLY A 93 34.25 2.48 29.42
CA GLY A 93 33.98 3.27 30.63
C GLY A 93 32.49 3.52 30.88
N HIS A 94 32.22 4.24 31.98
CA HIS A 94 30.86 4.49 32.50
C HIS A 94 30.54 5.98 32.63
N ALA A 95 31.34 6.87 32.03
CA ALA A 95 31.15 8.30 32.15
C ALA A 95 29.92 8.78 31.35
N VAL A 96 28.92 9.28 32.08
CA VAL A 96 27.67 9.83 31.53
C VAL A 96 27.91 10.82 30.37
N PRO A 97 28.90 11.73 30.42
CA PRO A 97 29.13 12.67 29.31
C PRO A 97 29.62 12.03 28.01
N VAL A 98 30.31 10.88 28.07
CA VAL A 98 30.69 10.12 26.88
C VAL A 98 29.47 9.48 26.22
N PHE A 99 28.58 8.89 27.04
CA PHE A 99 27.31 8.34 26.57
C PHE A 99 26.42 9.43 25.95
N SER A 100 26.28 10.58 26.62
CA SER A 100 25.54 11.74 26.08
C SER A 100 26.11 12.20 24.74
N ALA A 101 27.43 12.30 24.60
CA ALA A 101 28.07 12.67 23.34
C ALA A 101 27.83 11.64 22.22
N ALA A 102 27.93 10.34 22.54
CA ALA A 102 27.68 9.26 21.59
C ALA A 102 26.22 9.20 21.15
N MET A 103 25.27 9.30 22.10
CA MET A 103 23.84 9.38 21.82
C MET A 103 23.51 10.58 20.95
N GLN A 104 24.04 11.76 21.28
CA GLN A 104 23.82 12.98 20.50
C GLN A 104 24.41 12.86 19.09
N ALA A 105 25.55 12.19 18.93
CA ALA A 105 26.16 11.93 17.63
C ALA A 105 25.34 10.92 16.81
N ALA A 106 24.92 9.81 17.42
CA ALA A 106 24.03 8.82 16.80
C ALA A 106 22.71 9.46 16.33
N HIS A 107 22.12 10.32 17.17
CA HIS A 107 20.90 11.06 16.84
C HIS A 107 21.09 12.02 15.66
N ARG A 108 22.26 12.66 15.52
CA ARG A 108 22.59 13.51 14.36
C ARG A 108 22.81 12.71 13.08
N CYS A 109 23.32 11.49 13.20
CA CYS A 109 23.48 10.57 12.07
C CYS A 109 22.19 9.82 11.69
N GLY A 110 21.08 10.02 12.40
CA GLY A 110 19.81 9.32 12.14
C GLY A 110 19.72 7.88 12.68
N HIS A 111 20.68 7.45 13.50
CA HIS A 111 20.75 6.11 14.08
C HIS A 111 20.07 6.04 15.45
N PHE A 112 18.74 6.21 15.46
CA PHE A 112 17.94 6.32 16.68
C PHE A 112 17.86 5.01 17.49
N LYS A 113 17.85 3.85 16.83
CA LYS A 113 17.84 2.54 17.52
C LYS A 113 19.13 2.34 18.31
N GLU A 114 20.27 2.71 17.75
CA GLU A 114 21.57 2.59 18.41
C GLU A 114 21.69 3.62 19.53
N ALA A 115 21.20 4.84 19.35
CA ALA A 115 21.08 5.82 20.43
C ALA A 115 20.22 5.29 21.59
N SER A 116 19.13 4.55 21.32
CA SER A 116 18.30 3.94 22.36
C SER A 116 19.04 2.84 23.13
N ARG A 117 19.80 1.99 22.43
CA ARG A 117 20.65 0.97 23.08
C ARG A 117 21.72 1.60 23.97
N MET A 118 22.32 2.71 23.53
CA MET A 118 23.29 3.47 24.36
C MET A 118 22.62 3.99 25.64
N TYR A 119 21.40 4.52 25.51
CA TYR A 119 20.61 4.99 26.66
C TYR A 119 20.23 3.86 27.62
N ASP A 120 19.73 2.74 27.10
CA ASP A 120 19.35 1.57 27.90
C ASP A 120 20.55 0.98 28.64
N ARG A 121 21.70 0.89 27.96
CA ARG A 121 22.96 0.47 28.58
C ARG A 121 23.35 1.39 29.73
N LEU A 122 23.24 2.71 29.55
CA LEU A 122 23.54 3.67 30.61
C LEU A 122 22.56 3.53 31.78
N ARG A 123 21.27 3.31 31.51
CA ARG A 123 20.22 3.13 32.52
C ARG A 123 20.41 1.83 33.31
N SER A 124 20.95 0.78 32.69
CA SER A 124 21.23 -0.49 33.35
C SER A 124 22.43 -0.46 34.30
N ASP A 125 23.28 0.58 34.23
CA ASP A 125 24.44 0.72 35.11
C ASP A 125 24.06 1.46 36.40
N SER A 126 24.02 0.73 37.52
CA SER A 126 23.68 1.27 38.84
C SER A 126 24.64 2.35 39.36
N ARG A 127 25.82 2.50 38.74
CA ARG A 127 26.82 3.52 39.09
C ARG A 127 26.61 4.83 38.32
N ALA A 128 25.84 4.80 37.22
CA ALA A 128 25.63 5.96 36.37
C ALA A 128 24.50 6.86 36.92
N LYS A 129 24.86 8.09 37.32
CA LYS A 129 23.86 9.12 37.65
C LYS A 129 23.42 9.82 36.37
N VAL A 130 22.37 9.29 35.74
CA VAL A 130 21.77 9.88 34.53
C VAL A 130 21.40 11.34 34.80
N ASP A 131 21.90 12.29 34.02
CA ASP A 131 21.64 13.71 34.21
C ASP A 131 20.49 14.21 33.32
N ALA A 132 20.07 15.47 33.51
CA ALA A 132 19.00 16.08 32.75
C ALA A 132 19.27 16.09 31.22
N ALA A 133 20.54 16.22 30.81
CA ALA A 133 20.95 16.20 29.41
C ALA A 133 20.73 14.82 28.77
N THR A 134 21.06 13.76 29.51
CA THR A 134 20.85 12.38 29.09
C THR A 134 19.37 12.02 29.02
N LEU A 135 18.54 12.44 30.00
CA LEU A 135 17.08 12.25 29.96
C LEU A 135 16.46 12.95 28.76
N HIS A 136 16.87 14.20 28.48
CA HIS A 136 16.45 14.92 27.28
C HIS A 136 16.77 14.14 25.98
N LEU A 137 17.99 13.60 25.86
CA LEU A 137 18.38 12.81 24.69
C LEU A 137 17.62 11.47 24.60
N GLY A 138 17.30 10.84 25.73
CA GLY A 138 16.44 9.68 25.81
C GLY A 138 15.04 9.97 25.26
N ILE A 139 14.36 10.99 25.79
CA ILE A 139 13.04 11.44 25.31
C ILE A 139 13.07 11.74 23.81
N LYS A 140 14.08 12.48 23.35
CA LYS A 140 14.20 12.82 21.93
C LYS A 140 14.39 11.58 21.05
N THR A 141 15.15 10.59 21.53
CA THR A 141 15.43 9.35 20.80
C THR A 141 14.21 8.44 20.74
N TYR A 142 13.53 8.18 21.86
CA TYR A 142 12.30 7.39 21.86
C TYR A 142 11.13 8.11 21.18
N GLY A 143 11.13 9.45 21.18
CA GLY A 143 10.24 10.25 20.35
C GLY A 143 10.37 9.92 18.87
N LYS A 144 11.61 9.85 18.35
CA LYS A 144 11.88 9.43 16.97
C LYS A 144 11.58 7.96 16.68
N LEU A 145 11.61 7.10 17.69
CA LEU A 145 11.22 5.69 17.59
C LEU A 145 9.71 5.47 17.76
N LEU A 146 8.93 6.53 18.00
CA LEU A 146 7.49 6.48 18.26
C LEU A 146 7.10 5.62 19.47
N ASP A 147 8.00 5.49 20.46
CA ASP A 147 7.77 4.73 21.69
C ASP A 147 7.28 5.65 22.82
N GLN A 148 5.95 5.77 22.91
CA GLN A 148 5.27 6.58 23.92
C GLN A 148 5.53 6.07 25.35
N GLY A 149 5.58 4.75 25.54
CA GLY A 149 5.77 4.14 26.85
C GLY A 149 7.09 4.56 27.48
N ARG A 150 8.19 4.45 26.71
CA ARG A 150 9.52 4.88 27.17
C ARG A 150 9.60 6.38 27.39
N VAL A 151 8.99 7.21 26.53
CA VAL A 151 8.95 8.66 26.74
C VAL A 151 8.23 9.03 28.05
N VAL A 152 7.14 8.33 28.39
CA VAL A 152 6.41 8.52 29.65
C VAL A 152 7.23 8.08 30.85
N GLU A 153 7.90 6.92 30.77
CA GLU A 153 8.77 6.41 31.82
C GLU A 153 9.94 7.35 32.13
N ILE A 154 10.64 7.83 31.09
CA ILE A 154 11.79 8.73 31.24
C ILE A 154 11.37 10.09 31.82
N TRP A 155 10.17 10.57 31.45
CA TRP A 155 9.63 11.79 32.03
C TRP A 155 9.24 11.63 33.50
N ARG A 156 8.59 10.54 33.86
CA ARG A 156 8.26 10.26 35.27
C ARG A 156 9.54 10.20 36.10
N GLU A 157 10.59 9.58 35.59
CA GLU A 157 11.90 9.60 36.25
C GLU A 157 12.44 11.04 36.40
N ALA A 158 12.33 11.87 35.35
CA ALA A 158 12.72 13.28 35.44
C ALA A 158 11.93 14.04 36.53
N GLU A 159 10.64 13.73 36.70
CA GLU A 159 9.79 14.30 37.74
C GLU A 159 10.19 13.86 39.14
N GLU A 160 10.32 12.54 39.35
CA GLU A 160 10.74 11.93 40.63
C GLU A 160 12.09 12.47 41.10
N ARG A 161 12.98 12.80 40.15
CA ARG A 161 14.32 13.31 40.42
C ARG A 161 14.41 14.83 40.46
N GLY A 162 13.30 15.54 40.23
CA GLY A 162 13.28 17.00 40.19
C GLY A 162 14.13 17.62 39.07
N LEU A 163 14.35 16.88 37.98
CA LEU A 163 15.20 17.28 36.86
C LEU A 163 14.43 17.92 35.70
N VAL A 164 13.09 17.98 35.76
CA VAL A 164 12.25 18.63 34.75
C VAL A 164 12.62 20.10 34.60
N ASN A 165 13.03 20.47 33.39
CA ASN A 165 13.35 21.84 33.02
C ASN A 165 12.83 22.13 31.60
N LYS A 166 12.99 23.37 31.12
CA LYS A 166 12.53 23.79 29.79
C LYS A 166 13.05 22.92 28.62
N ILE A 167 14.22 22.31 28.76
CA ILE A 167 14.85 21.49 27.71
C ILE A 167 14.17 20.12 27.65
N ILE A 168 13.98 19.47 28.80
CA ILE A 168 13.28 18.16 28.88
C ILE A 168 11.82 18.33 28.47
N ALA A 169 11.14 19.38 28.96
CA ALA A 169 9.76 19.66 28.59
C ALA A 169 9.62 19.92 27.08
N GLY A 170 10.54 20.70 26.48
CA GLY A 170 10.59 20.90 25.03
C GLY A 170 10.75 19.60 24.24
N ALA A 171 11.66 18.71 24.65
CA ALA A 171 11.82 17.42 23.99
C ALA A 171 10.58 16.51 24.12
N ARG A 172 9.81 16.63 25.21
CA ARG A 172 8.56 15.89 25.36
C ARG A 172 7.47 16.43 24.43
N VAL A 173 7.39 17.75 24.22
CA VAL A 173 6.50 18.34 23.20
C VAL A 173 6.92 17.89 21.80
N ASP A 174 8.22 17.87 21.50
CA ASP A 174 8.74 17.37 20.23
C ASP A 174 8.40 15.88 20.02
N ALA A 175 8.55 15.03 21.03
CA ALA A 175 8.19 13.62 20.97
C ALA A 175 6.69 13.42 20.71
N ALA A 176 5.83 14.19 21.39
CA ALA A 176 4.40 14.21 21.11
C ALA A 176 4.08 14.64 19.66
N ALA A 177 4.89 15.55 19.10
CA ALA A 177 4.77 15.99 17.71
C ALA A 177 5.11 14.90 16.69
N GLU A 178 6.19 14.13 16.92
CA GLU A 178 6.55 12.97 16.09
C GLU A 178 5.44 11.91 16.09
N MET A 179 4.77 11.72 17.22
CA MET A 179 3.69 10.74 17.39
C MET A 179 2.29 11.26 17.01
N GLY A 180 2.16 12.55 16.64
CA GLY A 180 0.87 13.17 16.34
C GLY A 180 -0.09 13.26 17.54
N LYS A 181 0.43 13.27 18.78
CA LYS A 181 -0.33 13.30 20.03
C LYS A 181 -0.61 14.74 20.48
N MET A 182 -1.57 15.38 19.81
CA MET A 182 -1.91 16.80 20.06
C MET A 182 -2.34 17.11 21.51
N THR A 183 -3.10 16.21 22.15
CA THR A 183 -3.56 16.38 23.54
C THR A 183 -2.39 16.33 24.54
N GLU A 184 -1.43 15.44 24.31
CA GLU A 184 -0.22 15.36 25.14
C GLU A 184 0.67 16.59 24.96
N ALA A 185 0.82 17.09 23.72
CA ALA A 185 1.57 18.30 23.46
C ALA A 185 0.98 19.50 24.23
N VAL A 186 -0.35 19.65 24.24
CA VAL A 186 -1.05 20.68 25.04
C VAL A 186 -0.84 20.45 26.53
N ALA A 187 -1.03 19.22 27.02
CA ALA A 187 -0.87 18.91 28.44
C ALA A 187 0.54 19.22 28.96
N VAL A 188 1.58 19.03 28.13
CA VAL A 188 2.96 19.38 28.49
C VAL A 188 3.17 20.90 28.47
N LEU A 189 2.56 21.65 27.54
CA LEU A 189 2.59 23.12 27.58
C LEU A 189 1.91 23.68 28.84
N ASP A 190 0.78 23.11 29.23
CA ASP A 190 0.07 23.49 30.47
C ASP A 190 0.88 23.10 31.72
N ASP A 191 1.57 21.96 31.69
CA ASP A 191 2.48 21.56 32.77
C ASP A 191 3.69 22.48 32.87
N MET A 192 4.24 22.92 31.74
CA MET A 192 5.29 23.94 31.71
C MET A 192 4.81 25.23 32.38
N GLU A 193 3.62 25.71 32.06
CA GLU A 193 3.04 26.90 32.68
C GLU A 193 2.82 26.73 34.19
N ARG A 194 2.23 25.59 34.62
CA ARG A 194 2.05 25.27 36.05
C ARG A 194 3.38 25.24 36.83
N ARG A 195 4.48 24.87 36.16
CA ARG A 195 5.83 24.85 36.74
C ARG A 195 6.61 26.15 36.54
N SER A 196 5.99 27.21 36.02
CA SER A 196 6.67 28.48 35.68
C SER A 196 7.85 28.28 34.72
N LEU A 197 7.76 27.29 33.82
CA LEU A 197 8.69 27.09 32.72
C LEU A 197 8.12 27.78 31.48
N GLU A 198 8.72 28.90 31.07
CA GLU A 198 8.24 29.67 29.91
C GLU A 198 8.32 28.85 28.61
N ALA A 199 7.15 28.58 28.02
CA ALA A 199 7.05 28.02 26.67
C ALA A 199 7.35 29.10 25.63
N ASN A 200 8.20 28.77 24.65
CA ASN A 200 8.56 29.66 23.57
C ASN A 200 7.93 29.23 22.24
N ILE A 201 8.17 29.99 21.17
CA ILE A 201 7.62 29.68 19.86
C ILE A 201 8.02 28.30 19.30
N ILE A 202 9.20 27.78 19.67
CA ILE A 202 9.62 26.44 19.24
C ILE A 202 8.67 25.40 19.85
N ASN A 203 8.34 25.53 21.13
CA ASN A 203 7.39 24.63 21.80
C ASN A 203 6.00 24.68 21.15
N PHE A 204 5.48 25.88 20.86
CA PHE A 204 4.20 26.02 20.15
C PHE A 204 4.24 25.47 18.73
N ASN A 205 5.32 25.70 17.97
CA ASN A 205 5.47 25.15 16.64
C ASN A 205 5.50 23.61 16.66
N SER A 206 6.13 23.00 17.67
CA SER A 206 6.10 21.54 17.87
C SER A 206 4.70 21.04 18.22
N ALA A 207 3.95 21.73 19.09
CA ALA A 207 2.55 21.38 19.37
C ALA A 207 1.64 21.54 18.15
N LEU A 208 1.85 22.58 17.33
CA LEU A 208 1.19 22.74 16.03
C LEU A 208 1.58 21.63 15.05
N ASN A 209 2.84 21.16 15.07
CA ASN A 209 3.28 20.02 14.29
C ASN A 209 2.63 18.71 14.76
N ALA A 210 2.38 18.55 16.07
CA ALA A 210 1.58 17.45 16.60
C ALA A 210 0.16 17.48 16.03
N CYS A 211 -0.47 18.65 15.94
CA CYS A 211 -1.77 18.82 15.29
C CYS A 211 -1.71 18.49 13.79
N LYS A 212 -0.66 18.93 13.09
CA LYS A 212 -0.45 18.59 11.68
C LYS A 212 -0.33 17.08 11.44
N ASN A 213 0.39 16.37 12.32
CA ASN A 213 0.62 14.91 12.24
C ASN A 213 -0.52 14.07 12.82
N ALA A 214 -1.42 14.67 13.61
CA ALA A 214 -2.54 13.98 14.23
C ALA A 214 -3.50 13.41 13.18
N LYS A 215 -3.94 12.16 13.39
CA LYS A 215 -5.03 11.52 12.64
C LYS A 215 -6.39 11.78 13.30
N HIS A 216 -6.66 13.03 13.66
CA HIS A 216 -7.88 13.45 14.37
C HIS A 216 -8.66 14.46 13.52
N SER A 217 -9.99 14.34 13.47
CA SER A 217 -10.87 15.21 12.66
C SER A 217 -10.75 16.70 13.05
N ARG A 218 -10.73 16.98 14.36
CA ARG A 218 -10.58 18.33 14.94
C ARG A 218 -9.15 18.89 15.02
N ARG A 219 -8.18 18.30 14.32
CA ARG A 219 -6.77 18.76 14.40
C ARG A 219 -6.55 20.21 13.96
N HIS A 220 -7.41 20.72 13.08
CA HIS A 220 -7.36 22.10 12.59
C HIS A 220 -7.87 23.10 13.64
N GLU A 221 -8.95 22.76 14.36
CA GLU A 221 -9.45 23.53 15.51
C GLU A 221 -8.40 23.60 16.63
N ALA A 222 -7.80 22.45 17.00
CA ALA A 222 -6.72 22.40 17.99
C ALA A 222 -5.51 23.26 17.57
N ALA A 223 -5.16 23.24 16.28
CA ALA A 223 -4.09 24.07 15.75
C ALA A 223 -4.43 25.56 15.82
N MET A 224 -5.67 25.96 15.50
CA MET A 224 -6.12 27.35 15.64
C MET A 224 -6.15 27.80 17.10
N PHE A 225 -6.62 26.95 18.02
CA PHE A 225 -6.58 27.24 19.45
C PHE A 225 -5.15 27.49 19.95
N LEU A 226 -4.20 26.63 19.57
CA LEU A 226 -2.79 26.80 19.92
C LEU A 226 -2.20 28.08 19.31
N PHE A 227 -2.60 28.44 18.09
CA PHE A 227 -2.16 29.67 17.44
C PHE A 227 -2.68 30.93 18.13
N GLU A 228 -3.98 30.99 18.43
CA GLU A 228 -4.54 32.13 19.17
C GLU A 228 -3.92 32.21 20.58
N THR A 229 -3.74 31.08 21.24
CA THR A 229 -3.07 31.03 22.54
C THR A 229 -1.64 31.57 22.45
N MET A 230 -0.88 31.21 21.42
CA MET A 230 0.45 31.76 21.16
C MET A 230 0.42 33.28 20.99
N LEU A 231 -0.58 33.81 20.26
CA LEU A 231 -0.76 35.25 20.08
C LEU A 231 -1.11 35.97 21.39
N THR A 232 -2.00 35.40 22.22
CA THR A 232 -2.32 35.97 23.55
C THR A 232 -1.11 36.03 24.47
N ARG A 233 -0.15 35.12 24.27
CA ARG A 233 1.13 35.09 24.97
C ARG A 233 2.20 36.01 24.34
N SER A 234 1.80 36.87 23.40
CA SER A 234 2.70 37.81 22.71
C SER A 234 3.88 37.13 21.99
N LEU A 235 3.70 35.88 21.56
CA LEU A 235 4.69 35.16 20.77
C LEU A 235 4.43 35.43 19.28
N GLU A 236 5.46 35.88 18.56
CA GLU A 236 5.34 36.31 17.15
C GLU A 236 5.34 35.12 16.19
N PRO A 237 4.25 34.86 15.44
CA PRO A 237 4.21 33.77 14.47
C PRO A 237 5.33 33.85 13.43
N THR A 238 5.78 32.68 12.99
CA THR A 238 6.79 32.57 11.92
C THR A 238 6.23 31.79 10.72
N VAL A 239 6.99 31.75 9.63
CA VAL A 239 6.65 30.91 8.47
C VAL A 239 6.47 29.43 8.83
N VAL A 240 7.18 28.93 9.85
CA VAL A 240 7.04 27.56 10.35
C VAL A 240 5.68 27.37 11.04
N THR A 241 5.23 28.36 11.81
CA THR A 241 3.91 28.38 12.45
C THR A 241 2.82 28.23 11.39
N PHE A 242 2.87 29.05 10.34
CA PHE A 242 1.89 29.01 9.25
C PHE A 242 1.98 27.74 8.41
N ALA A 243 3.17 27.19 8.18
CA ALA A 243 3.32 25.90 7.50
C ALA A 243 2.68 24.75 8.31
N ASN A 244 2.83 24.75 9.64
CA ASN A 244 2.20 23.76 10.50
C ASN A 244 0.68 23.94 10.58
N LEU A 245 0.19 25.18 10.67
CA LEU A 245 -1.24 25.50 10.63
C LEU A 245 -1.89 25.01 9.34
N VAL A 246 -1.36 25.41 8.18
CA VAL A 246 -1.88 24.98 6.88
C VAL A 246 -1.80 23.46 6.73
N GLY A 247 -0.73 22.83 7.23
CA GLY A 247 -0.60 21.37 7.27
C GLY A 247 -1.69 20.67 8.11
N ALA A 248 -2.10 21.27 9.24
CA ALA A 248 -3.23 20.79 10.05
C ALA A 248 -4.58 21.01 9.35
N HIS A 249 -4.70 22.04 8.52
CA HIS A 249 -5.92 22.40 7.78
C HIS A 249 -6.06 21.68 6.42
N ARG A 250 -5.24 20.67 6.10
CA ARG A 250 -5.35 19.95 4.82
C ARG A 250 -6.71 19.28 4.56
N ALA A 251 -7.46 18.97 5.61
CA ALA A 251 -8.82 18.41 5.51
C ALA A 251 -9.91 19.46 5.79
N ALA A 252 -9.54 20.72 5.99
CA ALA A 252 -10.47 21.81 6.26
C ALA A 252 -11.08 22.34 4.94
N PRO A 253 -12.21 23.06 5.02
CA PRO A 253 -12.77 23.77 3.86
C PRO A 253 -11.75 24.73 3.24
N LEU A 254 -11.76 24.85 1.91
CA LEU A 254 -10.82 25.70 1.15
C LEU A 254 -10.73 27.13 1.70
N GLN A 255 -11.87 27.70 2.13
CA GLN A 255 -11.93 29.05 2.68
C GLN A 255 -10.98 29.21 3.87
N GLN A 256 -10.98 28.26 4.81
CA GLN A 256 -10.10 28.33 5.99
C GLN A 256 -8.62 28.23 5.59
N ILE A 257 -8.31 27.45 4.55
CA ILE A 257 -6.94 27.34 4.02
C ILE A 257 -6.52 28.68 3.40
N SER A 258 -7.37 29.29 2.57
CA SER A 258 -7.14 30.61 1.96
C SER A 258 -7.00 31.73 2.99
N ASP A 259 -7.83 31.71 4.04
CA ASP A 259 -7.79 32.69 5.12
C ASP A 259 -6.44 32.67 5.86
N LEU A 260 -5.82 31.49 6.02
CA LEU A 260 -4.48 31.39 6.62
C LEU A 260 -3.39 32.06 5.78
N ARG A 261 -3.45 31.97 4.45
CA ARG A 261 -2.53 32.69 3.54
C ARG A 261 -2.77 34.19 3.60
N GLY A 262 -4.04 34.62 3.62
CA GLY A 262 -4.41 36.02 3.82
C GLY A 262 -3.91 36.57 5.15
N ARG A 263 -4.07 35.82 6.24
CA ARG A 263 -3.61 36.20 7.58
C ARG A 263 -2.10 36.27 7.69
N MET A 264 -1.36 35.34 7.05
CA MET A 264 0.09 35.40 6.97
C MET A 264 0.59 36.66 6.26
N ALA A 265 -0.07 37.03 5.15
CA ALA A 265 0.23 38.25 4.40
C ALA A 265 -0.10 39.51 5.20
N ALA A 266 -1.22 39.54 5.92
CA ALA A 266 -1.61 40.65 6.79
C ALA A 266 -0.63 40.89 7.94
N LEU A 267 0.01 39.82 8.44
CA LEU A 267 1.07 39.90 9.45
C LEU A 267 2.45 40.23 8.85
N GLY A 268 2.56 40.41 7.52
CA GLY A 268 3.83 40.74 6.86
C GLY A 268 4.87 39.62 6.87
N ILE A 269 4.45 38.36 7.08
CA ILE A 269 5.38 37.22 7.14
C ILE A 269 5.60 36.68 5.73
N PRO A 270 6.83 36.67 5.20
CA PRO A 270 7.09 36.24 3.83
C PRO A 270 6.96 34.71 3.69
N ALA A 271 6.34 34.28 2.60
CA ALA A 271 6.29 32.87 2.23
C ALA A 271 7.69 32.35 1.85
N ASN A 272 7.98 31.10 2.19
CA ASN A 272 9.17 30.40 1.75
C ASN A 272 8.81 29.12 0.99
N ARG A 273 9.83 28.45 0.45
CA ARG A 273 9.70 27.20 -0.31
C ARG A 273 8.85 26.14 0.41
N VAL A 274 9.08 25.95 1.72
CA VAL A 274 8.39 24.95 2.54
C VAL A 274 6.92 25.29 2.74
N PHE A 275 6.61 26.57 2.98
CA PHE A 275 5.24 27.04 3.11
C PHE A 275 4.48 26.90 1.78
N ALA A 276 5.07 27.33 0.66
CA ALA A 276 4.43 27.27 -0.65
C ALA A 276 4.03 25.83 -1.03
N GLU A 277 4.92 24.86 -0.84
CA GLU A 277 4.62 23.45 -1.09
C GLU A 277 3.55 22.91 -0.12
N THR A 278 3.63 23.26 1.16
CA THR A 278 2.64 22.83 2.16
C THR A 278 1.26 23.40 1.89
N TYR A 279 1.20 24.65 1.43
CA TYR A 279 -0.02 25.35 1.04
C TYR A 279 -0.67 24.77 -0.19
N LEU A 280 0.09 24.62 -1.27
CA LEU A 280 -0.42 24.02 -2.51
C LEU A 280 -0.83 22.56 -2.29
N GLY A 281 -0.13 21.81 -1.44
CA GLY A 281 -0.55 20.48 -1.02
C GLY A 281 -1.83 20.44 -0.17
N ALA A 282 -2.16 21.53 0.54
CA ALA A 282 -3.43 21.65 1.27
C ALA A 282 -4.60 22.09 0.36
N VAL A 283 -4.32 22.98 -0.60
CA VAL A 283 -5.30 23.45 -1.58
C VAL A 283 -5.65 22.37 -2.61
N CYS A 284 -4.65 21.68 -3.14
CA CYS A 284 -4.84 20.72 -4.23
C CYS A 284 -4.82 19.25 -3.80
N GLY A 285 -4.56 18.95 -2.54
CA GLY A 285 -4.25 17.60 -2.09
C GLY A 285 -2.80 17.20 -2.40
N ARG A 286 -2.37 16.04 -1.89
CA ARG A 286 -1.00 15.57 -2.10
C ARG A 286 -0.83 15.03 -3.52
N PHE A 287 -0.06 15.76 -4.31
CA PHE A 287 0.44 15.27 -5.60
C PHE A 287 1.65 14.35 -5.40
N GLU A 288 1.44 13.22 -4.74
CA GLU A 288 2.49 12.20 -4.66
C GLU A 288 2.70 11.61 -6.09
N LYS A 289 3.97 11.51 -6.49
CA LYS A 289 4.47 10.86 -7.72
C LYS A 289 4.19 11.51 -9.08
N VAL A 290 3.78 12.77 -9.15
CA VAL A 290 3.62 13.46 -10.45
C VAL A 290 4.99 13.80 -11.06
N ARG A 291 5.30 13.27 -12.25
CA ARG A 291 6.62 13.43 -12.89
C ARG A 291 6.66 14.47 -14.00
N ASP A 292 5.54 14.69 -14.68
CA ASP A 292 5.42 15.63 -15.79
C ASP A 292 4.11 16.45 -15.74
N ALA A 293 4.04 17.49 -16.57
CA ALA A 293 2.92 18.42 -16.61
C ALA A 293 1.62 17.79 -17.15
N GLY A 294 1.69 16.68 -17.89
CA GLY A 294 0.51 15.96 -18.38
C GLY A 294 -0.19 15.22 -17.26
N GLN A 295 0.56 14.48 -16.43
CA GLN A 295 0.03 13.83 -15.22
C GLN A 295 -0.49 14.87 -14.22
N MET A 296 0.19 16.01 -14.10
CA MET A 296 -0.28 17.13 -13.28
C MET A 296 -1.59 17.69 -13.81
N ALA A 297 -1.74 17.84 -15.13
CA ALA A 297 -2.98 18.32 -15.76
C ALA A 297 -4.16 17.38 -15.49
N GLN A 298 -3.96 16.07 -15.54
CA GLN A 298 -5.00 15.08 -15.25
C GLN A 298 -5.47 15.19 -13.79
N LYS A 299 -4.53 15.18 -12.81
CA LYS A 299 -4.88 15.36 -11.39
C LYS A 299 -5.53 16.72 -11.10
N MET A 300 -5.14 17.76 -11.85
CA MET A 300 -5.75 19.07 -11.76
C MET A 300 -7.18 19.09 -12.31
N ALA A 301 -7.48 18.33 -13.36
CA ALA A 301 -8.82 18.24 -13.94
C ALA A 301 -9.83 17.64 -12.96
N GLU A 302 -9.39 16.71 -12.11
CA GLU A 302 -10.19 16.09 -11.04
C GLU A 302 -10.51 17.05 -9.89
N LEU A 303 -9.81 18.19 -9.77
CA LEU A 303 -10.04 19.14 -8.69
C LEU A 303 -11.23 20.08 -8.96
N PRO A 304 -12.02 20.41 -7.92
CA PRO A 304 -13.04 21.45 -7.98
C PRO A 304 -12.48 22.78 -8.53
N LYS A 305 -13.33 23.53 -9.24
CA LYS A 305 -12.94 24.78 -9.90
C LYS A 305 -12.32 25.77 -8.92
N GLU A 306 -12.88 25.88 -7.72
CA GLU A 306 -12.44 26.80 -6.68
C GLU A 306 -11.02 26.48 -6.19
N ARG A 307 -10.69 25.18 -6.05
CA ARG A 307 -9.36 24.73 -5.62
C ARG A 307 -8.30 24.98 -6.70
N ARG A 308 -8.65 24.76 -7.98
CA ARG A 308 -7.76 25.10 -9.10
C ARG A 308 -7.47 26.59 -9.16
N GLU A 309 -8.49 27.41 -8.99
CA GLU A 309 -8.32 28.86 -9.03
C GLU A 309 -7.48 29.38 -7.87
N GLU A 310 -7.74 28.91 -6.64
CA GLU A 310 -6.91 29.24 -5.48
C GLU A 310 -5.44 28.85 -5.70
N ALA A 311 -5.18 27.65 -6.25
CA ALA A 311 -3.82 27.18 -6.53
C ALA A 311 -3.11 28.07 -7.57
N ARG A 312 -3.84 28.50 -8.60
CA ARG A 312 -3.34 29.41 -9.65
C ARG A 312 -2.98 30.78 -9.06
N VAL A 313 -3.87 31.35 -8.25
CA VAL A 313 -3.65 32.63 -7.57
C VAL A 313 -2.45 32.53 -6.62
N ALA A 314 -2.37 31.48 -5.81
CA ALA A 314 -1.28 31.28 -4.88
C ALA A 314 0.09 31.15 -5.57
N LEU A 315 0.18 30.39 -6.67
CA LEU A 315 1.42 30.29 -7.47
C LEU A 315 1.86 31.63 -8.04
N ARG A 316 0.92 32.42 -8.57
CA ARG A 316 1.21 33.78 -9.07
C ARG A 316 1.75 34.66 -7.96
N ASP A 317 1.13 34.64 -6.78
CA ASP A 317 1.52 35.47 -5.66
C ASP A 317 2.90 35.06 -5.12
N PHE A 318 3.18 33.74 -5.02
CA PHE A 318 4.51 33.23 -4.65
C PHE A 318 5.60 33.63 -5.64
N ARG A 319 5.33 33.60 -6.96
CA ARG A 319 6.25 34.10 -7.98
C ARG A 319 6.51 35.59 -7.84
N THR A 320 5.45 36.38 -7.64
CA THR A 320 5.56 37.84 -7.50
C THR A 320 6.36 38.21 -6.26
N ALA A 321 6.25 37.42 -5.19
CA ALA A 321 7.04 37.55 -3.97
C ALA A 321 8.47 36.97 -4.08
N GLY A 322 8.86 36.37 -5.22
CA GLY A 322 10.19 35.81 -5.43
C GLY A 322 10.47 34.51 -4.65
N VAL A 323 9.44 33.75 -4.29
CA VAL A 323 9.59 32.49 -3.55
C VAL A 323 10.18 31.41 -4.46
N GLU A 324 11.25 30.74 -4.00
CA GLU A 324 11.79 29.56 -4.67
C GLU A 324 10.79 28.41 -4.58
N LEU A 325 10.28 27.93 -5.72
CA LEU A 325 9.29 26.87 -5.81
C LEU A 325 9.96 25.49 -5.77
N THR A 326 9.30 24.49 -5.18
CA THR A 326 9.73 23.09 -5.31
C THR A 326 9.41 22.57 -6.71
N ARG A 327 10.07 21.49 -7.15
CA ARG A 327 9.78 20.86 -8.45
C ARG A 327 8.30 20.54 -8.64
N LEU A 328 7.61 20.17 -7.56
CA LEU A 328 6.17 19.91 -7.58
C LEU A 328 5.35 21.17 -7.90
N CYS A 329 5.69 22.29 -7.25
CA CYS A 329 5.05 23.58 -7.47
C CYS A 329 5.38 24.12 -8.87
N GLU A 330 6.62 23.95 -9.34
CA GLU A 330 7.02 24.29 -10.71
C GLU A 330 6.20 23.51 -11.75
N LEU A 331 5.95 22.23 -11.51
CA LEU A 331 5.20 21.38 -12.44
C LEU A 331 3.74 21.80 -12.54
N LEU A 332 3.13 22.14 -11.40
CA LEU A 332 1.79 22.71 -11.32
C LEU A 332 1.69 24.00 -12.12
N ASP A 333 2.72 24.82 -12.04
CA ASP A 333 2.82 26.12 -12.70
C ASP A 333 3.09 26.03 -14.20
N GLU A 334 3.97 25.11 -14.62
CA GLU A 334 4.19 24.74 -16.02
C GLU A 334 2.86 24.28 -16.66
N THR A 335 2.04 23.54 -15.91
CA THR A 335 0.75 23.04 -16.37
C THR A 335 -0.23 24.18 -16.64
N PHE A 336 -0.40 25.10 -15.69
CA PHE A 336 -1.22 26.30 -15.89
C PHE A 336 -0.73 27.15 -17.06
N SER A 337 0.59 27.29 -17.22
CA SER A 337 1.20 28.07 -18.30
C SER A 337 0.95 27.43 -19.67
N LYS A 338 1.06 26.11 -19.80
CA LYS A 338 0.79 25.37 -21.05
C LYS A 338 -0.67 25.46 -21.48
N ILE A 339 -1.60 25.36 -20.53
CA ILE A 339 -3.04 25.54 -20.79
C ILE A 339 -3.29 26.95 -21.33
N ALA A 340 -2.70 27.99 -20.72
CA ALA A 340 -2.85 29.37 -21.18
C ALA A 340 -2.29 29.59 -22.59
N VAL A 341 -1.12 29.02 -22.90
CA VAL A 341 -0.51 29.12 -24.24
C VAL A 341 -1.35 28.39 -25.30
N MET A 342 -1.92 27.23 -24.97
CA MET A 342 -2.81 26.48 -25.87
C MET A 342 -4.08 27.27 -26.20
N ILE A 343 -4.65 27.98 -25.23
CA ILE A 343 -5.82 28.84 -25.44
C ILE A 343 -5.44 30.05 -26.34
N LEU A 344 -4.30 30.69 -26.09
CA LEU A 344 -3.82 31.83 -26.87
C LEU A 344 -3.45 31.45 -28.33
N SER A 345 -2.98 30.23 -28.58
CA SER A 345 -2.67 29.76 -29.93
C SER A 345 -3.90 29.28 -30.72
N LEU A 346 -5.03 29.02 -30.04
CA LEU A 346 -6.33 28.72 -30.67
C LEU A 346 -7.15 29.99 -30.96
N MET A 347 -6.89 31.12 -30.30
CA MET A 347 -7.58 32.39 -30.53
C MET A 347 -7.54 32.88 -32.00
N PRO A 348 -6.43 32.78 -32.76
CA PRO A 348 -6.40 33.19 -34.17
C PRO A 348 -7.31 32.33 -35.08
N PHE A 349 -7.58 31.07 -34.70
CA PHE A 349 -8.43 30.16 -35.49
C PHE A 349 -9.93 30.34 -35.23
N MET A 350 -10.31 31.03 -34.15
CA MET A 350 -11.71 31.42 -33.90
C MET A 350 -12.10 32.74 -34.60
N PHE A 351 -11.13 33.45 -35.20
CA PHE A 351 -11.35 34.74 -35.86
C PHE A 351 -10.65 34.83 -37.24
N THR A 352 -11.08 34.00 -38.18
CA THR A 352 -10.87 34.14 -39.64
C THR A 352 -12.08 33.49 -40.31
N ASP A 353 -12.99 34.12 -41.07
CA ASP A 353 -12.93 35.24 -42.00
C ASP A 353 -14.24 36.05 -41.98
N VAL A 354 -14.17 37.39 -42.06
CA VAL A 354 -14.91 38.20 -43.05
C VAL A 354 -14.09 39.46 -43.32
N GLU A 355 -13.28 39.47 -44.38
CA GLU A 355 -12.89 40.73 -45.01
C GLU A 355 -13.91 41.08 -46.11
N LYS A 356 -14.44 42.31 -46.08
CA LYS A 356 -14.44 43.19 -47.25
C LYS A 356 -14.56 44.68 -46.86
N PRO A 357 -13.99 45.59 -47.68
CA PRO A 357 -13.60 46.94 -47.27
C PRO A 357 -14.65 48.00 -47.66
N LEU A 358 -14.71 49.11 -46.93
CA LEU A 358 -15.27 50.38 -47.42
C LEU A 358 -14.73 51.59 -46.64
N HIS A 359 -14.44 52.62 -47.43
CA HIS A 359 -13.81 53.92 -47.20
C HIS A 359 -14.12 54.75 -45.94
N GLU A 360 -13.08 55.51 -45.55
CA GLU A 360 -13.06 56.92 -45.09
C GLU A 360 -14.36 57.57 -44.56
N ARG A 361 -14.35 58.04 -43.30
CA ARG A 361 -14.32 59.49 -42.96
C ARG A 361 -14.47 59.72 -41.44
N THR A 362 -13.63 60.64 -40.99
CA THR A 362 -13.69 61.50 -39.79
C THR A 362 -15.06 61.69 -39.10
N LEU A 363 -15.07 61.64 -37.76
CA LEU A 363 -15.53 62.69 -36.80
C LEU A 363 -16.04 62.09 -35.47
N SER A 364 -15.53 62.64 -34.37
CA SER A 364 -16.08 62.63 -33.00
C SER A 364 -17.32 63.56 -32.87
N PRO A 365 -17.89 63.80 -31.67
CA PRO A 365 -18.69 62.93 -30.79
C PRO A 365 -20.07 63.57 -30.48
N SER A 366 -21.02 62.84 -29.86
CA SER A 366 -22.25 63.29 -29.13
C SER A 366 -23.27 62.14 -29.17
N SER A 367 -24.20 61.89 -28.25
CA SER A 367 -24.74 62.52 -27.03
C SER A 367 -25.86 61.59 -26.53
N GLY A 368 -26.23 61.69 -25.25
CA GLY A 368 -27.55 61.26 -24.76
C GLY A 368 -27.50 59.95 -23.97
N ASP A 369 -27.22 60.01 -22.66
CA ASP A 369 -28.18 60.28 -21.58
C ASP A 369 -29.02 59.05 -21.19
N LEU A 370 -28.80 58.51 -19.99
CA LEU A 370 -29.72 58.64 -18.84
C LEU A 370 -29.19 57.81 -17.62
N PRO A 371 -29.65 58.11 -16.38
CA PRO A 371 -28.81 58.17 -15.19
C PRO A 371 -29.33 57.35 -13.98
N GLN A 372 -28.60 57.46 -12.87
CA GLN A 372 -29.05 57.42 -11.46
C GLN A 372 -30.16 56.43 -11.06
N LEU A 373 -29.84 55.49 -10.15
CA LEU A 373 -30.54 55.44 -8.85
C LEU A 373 -29.76 54.60 -7.81
N LEU A 374 -29.42 55.24 -6.70
CA LEU A 374 -28.95 54.66 -5.45
C LEU A 374 -30.06 54.83 -4.41
N ARG A 375 -30.24 53.80 -3.56
CA ARG A 375 -30.91 53.73 -2.24
C ARG A 375 -32.37 53.27 -2.18
N SER A 376 -32.56 52.08 -1.58
CA SER A 376 -33.38 51.84 -0.38
C SER A 376 -33.23 50.38 0.12
N SER A 377 -32.96 50.18 1.42
CA SER A 377 -33.21 48.90 2.17
C SER A 377 -34.70 48.83 2.62
N PRO A 378 -35.24 47.78 3.32
CA PRO A 378 -34.76 46.44 3.73
C PRO A 378 -35.78 45.27 3.50
N GLN A 379 -35.41 44.05 3.96
CA GLN A 379 -36.19 42.83 4.29
C GLN A 379 -36.27 41.67 3.27
N GLY A 380 -35.88 40.47 3.74
CA GLY A 380 -36.33 39.17 3.21
C GLY A 380 -35.23 38.20 2.79
N PHE A 381 -34.96 37.21 3.64
CA PHE A 381 -34.07 36.05 3.45
C PHE A 381 -34.08 35.37 2.07
N LYS A 382 -32.91 34.91 1.60
CA LYS A 382 -32.65 33.49 1.25
C LYS A 382 -31.15 33.22 1.12
N VAL A 383 -30.70 32.17 1.80
CA VAL A 383 -29.34 31.62 1.80
C VAL A 383 -29.24 30.64 0.64
N GLU A 384 -28.21 30.74 -0.20
CA GLU A 384 -27.87 29.66 -1.15
C GLU A 384 -26.51 29.05 -0.79
N GLY A 385 -26.59 27.77 -0.42
CA GLY A 385 -25.51 26.95 0.10
C GLY A 385 -24.64 26.32 -0.97
N ARG A 386 -23.44 25.95 -0.52
CA ARG A 386 -22.38 25.22 -1.23
C ARG A 386 -22.83 23.77 -1.46
N ALA A 387 -22.69 23.23 -2.67
CA ALA A 387 -23.06 21.84 -2.99
C ALA A 387 -22.09 20.84 -2.32
N MET A 388 -22.67 19.87 -1.60
CA MET A 388 -22.04 18.77 -0.87
C MET A 388 -21.83 17.56 -1.81
N GLU A 389 -20.75 16.78 -1.69
CA GLU A 389 -20.65 15.47 -2.36
C GLU A 389 -21.88 14.63 -1.99
N SER A 390 -22.59 14.11 -2.99
CA SER A 390 -23.88 13.46 -2.79
C SER A 390 -23.70 12.05 -2.22
N ASP A 391 -24.28 11.80 -1.04
CA ASP A 391 -24.56 10.45 -0.52
C ASP A 391 -25.21 9.62 -1.63
N SER A 392 -24.76 8.39 -1.85
CA SER A 392 -25.34 7.42 -2.80
C SER A 392 -25.79 6.12 -2.10
N HIS A 393 -25.63 6.03 -0.77
CA HIS A 393 -25.84 4.79 -0.03
C HIS A 393 -27.33 4.47 0.12
N VAL A 394 -27.72 3.28 -0.35
CA VAL A 394 -29.10 2.78 -0.26
C VAL A 394 -29.17 1.68 0.78
N THR A 395 -30.10 1.82 1.73
CA THR A 395 -30.43 0.79 2.72
C THR A 395 -31.75 0.17 2.32
N VAL A 396 -31.80 -1.15 2.20
CA VAL A 396 -33.04 -1.88 1.94
C VAL A 396 -33.40 -2.66 3.20
N VAL A 397 -34.67 -2.65 3.54
CA VAL A 397 -35.16 -3.13 4.83
C VAL A 397 -36.39 -4.03 4.61
N PRO A 398 -36.18 -5.31 4.26
CA PRO A 398 -37.24 -6.30 4.17
C PRO A 398 -37.68 -6.82 5.54
N TYR A 399 -38.99 -6.76 5.81
CA TYR A 399 -39.65 -7.42 6.93
C TYR A 399 -40.61 -8.49 6.42
N PHE A 400 -40.46 -9.70 6.92
CA PHE A 400 -41.32 -10.84 6.62
C PHE A 400 -42.14 -11.21 7.85
N THR A 401 -43.47 -11.27 7.72
CA THR A 401 -44.37 -11.84 8.73
C THR A 401 -44.67 -13.28 8.35
N VAL A 402 -44.02 -14.21 9.04
CA VAL A 402 -44.12 -15.64 8.73
C VAL A 402 -45.37 -16.23 9.39
N PRO A 403 -46.22 -16.98 8.66
CA PRO A 403 -47.36 -17.67 9.26
C PRO A 403 -46.94 -18.66 10.35
N GLU A 404 -47.82 -18.88 11.32
CA GLU A 404 -47.56 -19.81 12.42
C GLU A 404 -47.22 -21.22 11.90
N GLY A 405 -46.15 -21.83 12.43
CA GLY A 405 -45.67 -23.15 12.01
C GLY A 405 -44.85 -23.17 10.71
N LYS A 406 -44.63 -22.03 10.03
CA LYS A 406 -43.87 -21.93 8.77
C LYS A 406 -42.45 -21.35 8.92
N LEU A 407 -42.04 -21.01 10.15
CA LEU A 407 -40.75 -20.33 10.40
C LEU A 407 -39.53 -21.18 10.01
N ASP A 408 -39.53 -22.48 10.30
CA ASP A 408 -38.42 -23.37 9.94
C ASP A 408 -38.30 -23.59 8.43
N GLU A 409 -39.46 -23.68 7.75
CA GLU A 409 -39.54 -23.73 6.28
C GLU A 409 -39.01 -22.44 5.65
N PHE A 410 -39.32 -21.27 6.24
CA PHE A 410 -38.79 -19.97 5.81
C PHE A 410 -37.28 -19.88 6.01
N LYS A 411 -36.77 -20.27 7.18
CA LYS A 411 -35.33 -20.24 7.52
C LYS A 411 -34.50 -21.19 6.68
N ALA A 412 -35.06 -22.31 6.19
CA ALA A 412 -34.37 -23.21 5.27
C ALA A 412 -33.95 -22.53 3.95
N GLY A 413 -34.54 -21.37 3.61
CA GLY A 413 -34.15 -20.55 2.46
C GLY A 413 -32.90 -19.68 2.69
N PHE A 414 -32.47 -19.43 3.93
CA PHE A 414 -31.36 -18.50 4.23
C PHE A 414 -30.05 -18.81 3.49
N PRO A 415 -29.60 -20.08 3.37
CA PRO A 415 -28.38 -20.40 2.62
C PRO A 415 -28.42 -19.94 1.16
N LYS A 416 -29.61 -19.93 0.52
CA LYS A 416 -29.76 -19.45 -0.86
C LYS A 416 -29.62 -17.93 -0.95
N PHE A 417 -30.20 -17.19 0.00
CA PHE A 417 -30.00 -15.75 0.11
C PHE A 417 -28.52 -15.41 0.32
N TYR A 418 -27.83 -16.10 1.24
CA TYR A 418 -26.41 -15.87 1.49
C TYR A 418 -25.52 -16.25 0.30
N ALA A 419 -25.82 -17.35 -0.40
CA ALA A 419 -25.09 -17.76 -1.60
C ALA A 419 -25.27 -16.76 -2.76
N GLY A 420 -26.50 -16.33 -3.04
CA GLY A 420 -26.80 -15.34 -4.06
C GLY A 420 -26.14 -13.99 -3.76
N THR A 421 -26.20 -13.53 -2.51
CA THR A 421 -25.50 -12.30 -2.08
C THR A 421 -23.98 -12.41 -2.22
N LYS A 422 -23.40 -13.57 -1.87
CA LYS A 422 -21.94 -13.80 -1.93
C LYS A 422 -21.43 -13.84 -3.38
N ALA A 423 -22.19 -14.45 -4.28
CA ALA A 423 -21.83 -14.62 -5.69
C ALA A 423 -22.12 -13.37 -6.55
N GLY A 424 -23.13 -12.58 -6.18
CA GLY A 424 -23.78 -11.67 -7.13
C GLY A 424 -23.33 -10.20 -7.12
N THR A 425 -23.18 -9.56 -5.95
CA THR A 425 -22.96 -8.09 -5.92
C THR A 425 -21.84 -7.65 -4.99
N SER A 426 -20.76 -7.08 -5.55
CA SER A 426 -19.62 -6.48 -4.82
C SER A 426 -19.92 -5.09 -4.21
N GLU A 427 -21.09 -4.55 -4.48
CA GLU A 427 -21.61 -3.29 -3.93
C GLU A 427 -22.39 -3.44 -2.61
N CYS A 428 -22.64 -4.66 -2.15
CA CYS A 428 -23.27 -4.92 -0.86
C CYS A 428 -22.25 -4.72 0.29
N HIS A 429 -22.54 -3.81 1.22
CA HIS A 429 -21.69 -3.52 2.38
C HIS A 429 -21.90 -4.53 3.51
N TYR A 430 -23.15 -4.85 3.83
CA TYR A 430 -23.54 -5.84 4.84
C TYR A 430 -24.86 -6.49 4.45
N TYR A 431 -25.03 -7.75 4.84
CA TYR A 431 -26.24 -8.53 4.60
C TYR A 431 -26.46 -9.55 5.71
N GLY A 432 -27.66 -9.62 6.27
CA GLY A 432 -27.97 -10.60 7.30
C GLY A 432 -29.42 -10.65 7.78
N PHE A 433 -29.88 -11.84 8.16
CA PHE A 433 -31.20 -12.02 8.75
C PHE A 433 -31.18 -11.96 10.27
N CYS A 434 -32.22 -11.35 10.86
CA CYS A 434 -32.52 -11.36 12.28
C CYS A 434 -33.95 -11.89 12.50
N GLY A 435 -34.17 -12.69 13.52
CA GLY A 435 -35.49 -13.24 13.84
C GLY A 435 -36.01 -12.77 15.19
N HIS A 436 -37.29 -12.42 15.28
CA HIS A 436 -37.99 -12.20 16.54
C HIS A 436 -39.43 -12.69 16.42
N GLU A 437 -39.80 -13.69 17.23
CA GLU A 437 -41.10 -14.36 17.17
C GLU A 437 -41.42 -14.87 15.74
N ASN A 438 -42.55 -14.47 15.17
CA ASN A 438 -42.97 -14.82 13.82
C ASN A 438 -42.51 -13.81 12.75
N LYS A 439 -41.62 -12.87 13.10
CA LYS A 439 -41.09 -11.87 12.19
C LYS A 439 -39.62 -12.15 11.86
N VAL A 440 -39.31 -12.06 10.58
CA VAL A 440 -37.94 -12.14 10.06
C VAL A 440 -37.59 -10.83 9.39
N PHE A 441 -36.42 -10.31 9.74
CA PHE A 441 -35.91 -9.03 9.30
C PHE A 441 -34.62 -9.25 8.53
N CYS A 442 -34.44 -8.61 7.37
CA CYS A 442 -33.16 -8.57 6.68
C CYS A 442 -32.52 -7.18 6.83
N ARG A 443 -31.29 -7.12 7.32
CA ARG A 443 -30.46 -5.91 7.28
C ARG A 443 -29.59 -5.95 6.04
N GLU A 444 -29.75 -4.98 5.15
CA GLU A 444 -28.94 -4.91 3.93
C GLU A 444 -28.65 -3.46 3.52
N GLY A 445 -27.44 -3.22 3.01
CA GLY A 445 -26.99 -1.88 2.63
C GLY A 445 -26.01 -1.93 1.45
N TYR A 446 -26.18 -1.00 0.50
CA TYR A 446 -25.50 -1.01 -0.80
C TYR A 446 -24.85 0.34 -1.12
N LYS A 447 -23.77 0.31 -1.91
CA LYS A 447 -23.06 1.52 -2.36
C LYS A 447 -23.94 2.45 -3.20
N SER A 448 -24.89 1.89 -3.96
CA SER A 448 -25.73 2.62 -4.90
C SER A 448 -27.04 1.89 -5.20
N ALA A 449 -27.99 2.54 -5.88
CA ALA A 449 -29.17 1.89 -6.44
C ALA A 449 -28.83 0.80 -7.48
N ALA A 450 -27.73 0.95 -8.22
CA ALA A 450 -27.28 -0.08 -9.16
C ALA A 450 -26.90 -1.37 -8.43
N GLY A 451 -26.25 -1.26 -7.28
CA GLY A 451 -25.97 -2.39 -6.39
C GLY A 451 -27.24 -3.08 -5.87
N VAL A 452 -28.29 -2.31 -5.54
CA VAL A 452 -29.59 -2.90 -5.14
C VAL A 452 -30.22 -3.68 -6.29
N LEU A 453 -30.22 -3.13 -7.51
CA LEU A 453 -30.82 -3.79 -8.67
C LEU A 453 -30.08 -5.07 -9.08
N ALA A 454 -28.74 -5.05 -9.02
CA ALA A 454 -27.92 -6.25 -9.24
C ALA A 454 -28.28 -7.34 -8.22
N HIS A 455 -28.30 -6.97 -6.94
CA HIS A 455 -28.64 -7.90 -5.87
C HIS A 455 -30.04 -8.48 -6.00
N MET A 456 -31.05 -7.68 -6.36
CA MET A 456 -32.41 -8.15 -6.60
C MET A 456 -32.48 -9.21 -7.71
N GLY A 457 -31.64 -9.11 -8.74
CA GLY A 457 -31.47 -10.15 -9.75
C GLY A 457 -30.92 -11.44 -9.15
N ASP A 458 -29.87 -11.31 -8.34
CA ASP A 458 -29.15 -12.44 -7.72
C ASP A 458 -29.99 -13.25 -6.73
N VAL A 459 -30.93 -12.61 -6.02
CA VAL A 459 -31.79 -13.27 -5.02
C VAL A 459 -33.23 -13.44 -5.46
N LYS A 460 -33.56 -13.17 -6.74
CA LYS A 460 -34.95 -13.18 -7.23
C LYS A 460 -35.69 -14.47 -6.90
N GLU A 461 -35.08 -15.63 -7.18
CA GLU A 461 -35.71 -16.94 -6.90
C GLU A 461 -35.93 -17.17 -5.40
N ALA A 462 -35.01 -16.70 -4.55
CA ALA A 462 -35.11 -16.81 -3.11
C ALA A 462 -36.21 -15.89 -2.55
N VAL A 463 -36.34 -14.68 -3.07
CA VAL A 463 -37.42 -13.73 -2.73
C VAL A 463 -38.77 -14.26 -3.17
N ASP A 464 -38.90 -14.78 -4.40
CA ASP A 464 -40.15 -15.36 -4.91
C ASP A 464 -40.61 -16.54 -4.01
N ALA A 465 -39.68 -17.40 -3.59
CA ALA A 465 -39.97 -18.50 -2.68
C ALA A 465 -40.39 -18.00 -1.28
N ALA A 466 -39.70 -17.00 -0.73
CA ALA A 466 -40.03 -16.40 0.55
C ALA A 466 -41.42 -15.73 0.55
N VAL A 467 -41.74 -14.96 -0.50
CA VAL A 467 -43.06 -14.34 -0.70
C VAL A 467 -44.14 -15.40 -0.89
N GLY A 468 -43.83 -16.54 -1.52
CA GLY A 468 -44.74 -17.69 -1.60
C GLY A 468 -45.12 -18.27 -0.23
N ILE A 469 -44.20 -18.25 0.75
CA ILE A 469 -44.43 -18.74 2.11
C ILE A 469 -45.23 -17.73 2.95
N VAL A 470 -44.88 -16.45 2.87
CA VAL A 470 -45.51 -15.40 3.71
C VAL A 470 -46.78 -14.81 3.10
N GLY A 471 -47.01 -15.04 1.81
CA GLY A 471 -48.12 -14.49 1.05
C GLY A 471 -47.92 -13.00 0.67
N PRO A 472 -48.77 -12.45 -0.20
CA PRO A 472 -48.61 -11.11 -0.78
C PRO A 472 -48.71 -9.94 0.21
N SER A 473 -49.18 -10.18 1.43
CA SER A 473 -49.21 -9.18 2.52
C SER A 473 -48.17 -9.45 3.61
N GLY A 474 -47.40 -10.52 3.46
CA GLY A 474 -46.41 -10.95 4.45
C GLY A 474 -45.04 -10.29 4.28
N LEU A 475 -44.79 -9.57 3.19
CA LEU A 475 -43.56 -8.80 2.96
C LEU A 475 -43.85 -7.29 3.08
N ASP A 476 -43.17 -6.61 4.01
CA ASP A 476 -43.08 -5.16 4.08
C ASP A 476 -41.66 -4.74 3.70
N LEU A 477 -41.53 -3.97 2.62
CA LEU A 477 -40.24 -3.61 2.04
C LEU A 477 -40.06 -2.10 2.11
N SER A 478 -39.08 -1.64 2.89
CA SER A 478 -38.72 -0.22 2.96
C SER A 478 -37.36 0.03 2.36
N VAL A 479 -37.24 1.05 1.52
CA VAL A 479 -36.01 1.41 0.82
C VAL A 479 -35.67 2.85 1.16
N MET A 480 -34.46 3.08 1.65
CA MET A 480 -34.00 4.36 2.16
C MET A 480 -32.75 4.81 1.42
N GLY A 481 -32.72 6.07 1.02
CA GLY A 481 -31.63 6.57 0.21
C GLY A 481 -31.80 8.01 -0.22
N PRO A 482 -30.77 8.57 -0.86
CA PRO A 482 -30.84 9.87 -1.51
C PRO A 482 -31.94 9.89 -2.57
N PRO A 483 -32.69 11.00 -2.75
CA PRO A 483 -33.79 11.05 -3.72
C PRO A 483 -33.40 10.59 -5.13
N ALA A 484 -32.21 10.99 -5.60
CA ALA A 484 -31.70 10.61 -6.91
C ALA A 484 -31.44 9.09 -7.08
N GLU A 485 -31.12 8.39 -6.00
CA GLU A 485 -30.94 6.93 -6.01
C GLU A 485 -32.29 6.21 -5.88
N LEU A 486 -33.22 6.73 -5.05
CA LEU A 486 -34.54 6.13 -4.89
C LEU A 486 -35.39 6.19 -6.16
N GLU A 487 -35.30 7.28 -6.94
CA GLU A 487 -35.99 7.39 -8.23
C GLU A 487 -35.62 6.25 -9.19
N LYS A 488 -34.36 5.79 -9.17
CA LYS A 488 -33.88 4.69 -10.01
C LYS A 488 -34.50 3.33 -9.64
N LEU A 489 -34.99 3.19 -8.40
CA LEU A 489 -35.52 1.94 -7.85
C LEU A 489 -37.05 1.84 -7.90
N LYS A 490 -37.76 2.97 -8.08
CA LYS A 490 -39.23 3.03 -8.05
C LYS A 490 -39.90 2.13 -9.07
N GLU A 491 -39.38 2.06 -10.31
CA GLU A 491 -39.93 1.22 -11.36
C GLU A 491 -39.80 -0.28 -11.05
N SER A 492 -38.63 -0.71 -10.56
CA SER A 492 -38.33 -2.13 -10.33
C SER A 492 -38.89 -2.66 -9.00
N MET A 493 -38.88 -1.85 -7.93
CA MET A 493 -39.31 -2.27 -6.59
C MET A 493 -40.75 -1.86 -6.25
N GLY A 494 -41.33 -0.92 -6.99
CA GLY A 494 -42.73 -0.51 -6.83
C GLY A 494 -43.74 -1.66 -6.91
N PRO A 495 -43.62 -2.60 -7.88
CA PRO A 495 -44.49 -3.77 -7.97
C PRO A 495 -44.43 -4.72 -6.76
N LEU A 496 -43.35 -4.68 -5.96
CA LEU A 496 -43.20 -5.45 -4.73
C LEU A 496 -43.82 -4.77 -3.50
N GLY A 497 -44.47 -3.61 -3.68
CA GLY A 497 -45.04 -2.83 -2.59
C GLY A 497 -44.00 -2.03 -1.78
N ALA A 498 -42.82 -1.76 -2.36
CA ALA A 498 -41.75 -1.06 -1.69
C ALA A 498 -42.13 0.39 -1.32
N LYS A 499 -41.85 0.77 -0.06
CA LYS A 499 -42.01 2.13 0.45
C LYS A 499 -40.67 2.86 0.38
N PHE A 500 -40.64 4.03 -0.24
CA PHE A 500 -39.42 4.80 -0.46
C PHE A 500 -39.32 5.96 0.54
N TRP A 501 -38.18 6.03 1.24
CA TRP A 501 -37.93 6.97 2.33
C TRP A 501 -36.72 7.84 2.00
N GLU A 502 -36.99 9.08 1.58
CA GLU A 502 -35.96 10.03 1.19
C GLU A 502 -35.18 10.53 2.41
N LEU A 503 -33.86 10.52 2.30
CA LEU A 503 -32.96 11.08 3.31
C LEU A 503 -32.98 12.59 3.30
N ASP A 504 -32.92 13.19 4.48
CA ASP A 504 -32.68 14.62 4.59
C ASP A 504 -31.21 14.98 4.25
N GLY A 505 -30.98 16.24 3.87
CA GLY A 505 -29.67 16.72 3.39
C GLY A 505 -28.53 16.66 4.42
N GLY A 506 -28.81 16.29 5.68
CA GLY A 506 -27.81 16.07 6.72
C GLY A 506 -27.20 14.67 6.75
N SER A 507 -27.78 13.70 6.01
CA SER A 507 -27.39 12.29 6.03
C SER A 507 -25.90 12.07 5.73
N MET A 508 -25.36 10.97 6.25
CA MET A 508 -23.94 10.68 6.15
C MET A 508 -23.66 9.19 6.06
N PHE A 509 -22.63 8.86 5.28
CA PHE A 509 -22.00 7.54 5.17
C PHE A 509 -20.49 7.70 5.35
N ARG A 510 -19.86 6.85 6.17
CA ARG A 510 -18.46 6.92 6.61
C ARG A 510 -17.63 5.65 6.33
N GLY A 511 -18.27 4.56 5.90
CA GLY A 511 -17.61 3.31 5.48
C GLY A 511 -17.02 2.41 6.60
N GLY A 512 -16.80 1.13 6.24
CA GLY A 512 -15.96 0.15 6.95
C GLY A 512 -16.62 -0.75 8.01
N LEU A 513 -16.49 -2.08 7.84
CA LEU A 513 -16.74 -3.12 8.86
C LEU A 513 -15.44 -3.87 9.19
N THR A 514 -15.36 -4.48 10.37
CA THR A 514 -14.21 -5.27 10.86
C THR A 514 -14.25 -6.73 10.39
N GLU A 515 -13.12 -7.45 10.46
CA GLU A 515 -13.01 -8.90 10.10
C GLU A 515 -14.00 -9.80 10.84
N GLN A 516 -14.42 -9.42 12.06
CA GLN A 516 -15.53 -10.04 12.80
C GLN A 516 -16.77 -9.12 12.70
N ASP A 517 -17.94 -9.67 12.35
CA ASP A 517 -19.20 -8.92 12.31
C ASP A 517 -19.62 -8.56 13.75
N THR A 518 -19.22 -7.36 14.20
CA THR A 518 -19.62 -6.75 15.47
C THR A 518 -20.61 -5.59 15.25
N HIS A 519 -21.07 -5.41 14.02
CA HIS A 519 -21.87 -4.26 13.63
C HIS A 519 -23.26 -4.30 14.25
N VAL A 520 -23.65 -3.15 14.82
CA VAL A 520 -24.96 -2.93 15.42
C VAL A 520 -25.69 -1.87 14.62
N THR A 521 -26.87 -2.22 14.12
CA THR A 521 -27.81 -1.28 13.50
C THR A 521 -28.85 -0.89 14.53
N ILE A 522 -29.12 0.39 14.68
CA ILE A 522 -30.22 0.89 15.51
C ILE A 522 -31.18 1.60 14.58
N VAL A 523 -32.46 1.44 14.90
CA VAL A 523 -33.54 2.00 14.10
C VAL A 523 -34.56 2.65 15.01
N PRO A 524 -34.37 3.94 15.35
CA PRO A 524 -35.36 4.75 16.03
C PRO A 524 -36.50 5.19 15.08
N TYR A 525 -37.74 4.93 15.49
CA TYR A 525 -38.95 5.47 14.89
C TYR A 525 -39.63 6.42 15.87
N PHE A 526 -39.93 7.63 15.41
CA PHE A 526 -40.62 8.66 16.16
C PHE A 526 -41.98 8.94 15.52
N THR A 527 -43.04 8.89 16.31
CA THR A 527 -44.39 9.33 15.90
C THR A 527 -44.61 10.74 16.44
N VAL A 528 -44.53 11.72 15.56
CA VAL A 528 -44.59 13.13 15.93
C VAL A 528 -46.04 13.60 16.00
N PRO A 529 -46.49 14.22 17.11
CA PRO A 529 -47.84 14.77 17.23
C PRO A 529 -48.13 15.83 16.18
N GLU A 530 -49.41 15.98 15.82
CA GLU A 530 -49.87 16.96 14.85
C GLU A 530 -49.43 18.39 15.25
N GLY A 531 -48.90 19.16 14.29
CA GLY A 531 -48.38 20.51 14.52
C GLY A 531 -46.99 20.60 15.17
N LYS A 532 -46.38 19.48 15.59
CA LYS A 532 -45.06 19.45 16.24
C LYS A 532 -43.89 19.05 15.34
N MET A 533 -44.15 18.75 14.07
CA MET A 533 -43.12 18.27 13.12
C MET A 533 -41.96 19.26 12.92
N GLU A 534 -42.24 20.56 12.79
CA GLU A 534 -41.19 21.56 12.57
C GLU A 534 -40.36 21.80 13.85
N GLU A 535 -40.98 21.70 15.02
CA GLU A 535 -40.29 21.71 16.32
C GLU A 535 -39.37 20.48 16.46
N PHE A 536 -39.83 19.30 16.01
CA PHE A 536 -39.05 18.07 16.02
C PHE A 536 -37.84 18.15 15.06
N LYS A 537 -38.05 18.58 13.82
CA LYS A 537 -36.98 18.74 12.80
C LYS A 537 -35.92 19.76 13.19
N ALA A 538 -36.28 20.79 13.96
CA ALA A 538 -35.32 21.76 14.49
C ALA A 538 -34.24 21.10 15.39
N GLY A 539 -34.50 19.89 15.89
CA GLY A 539 -33.52 19.08 16.62
C GLY A 539 -32.50 18.33 15.74
N PHE A 540 -32.77 18.12 14.44
CA PHE A 540 -31.89 17.34 13.55
C PHE A 540 -30.43 17.84 13.54
N PRO A 541 -30.14 19.16 13.48
CA PRO A 541 -28.77 19.64 13.56
C PRO A 541 -28.04 19.18 14.81
N LYS A 542 -28.70 19.10 15.97
CA LYS A 542 -28.08 18.62 17.21
C LYS A 542 -27.79 17.12 17.19
N PHE A 543 -28.68 16.32 16.61
CA PHE A 543 -28.41 14.90 16.37
C PHE A 543 -27.22 14.72 15.43
N TYR A 544 -27.20 15.43 14.30
CA TYR A 544 -26.09 15.38 13.36
C TYR A 544 -24.79 15.92 13.94
N GLU A 545 -24.81 16.97 14.75
CA GLU A 545 -23.64 17.47 15.47
C GLU A 545 -23.12 16.42 16.45
N GLY A 546 -23.98 15.84 17.29
CA GLY A 546 -23.62 14.78 18.23
C GLY A 546 -23.04 13.55 17.51
N THR A 547 -23.67 13.08 16.43
CA THR A 547 -23.15 11.95 15.65
C THR A 547 -21.86 12.30 14.90
N LYS A 548 -21.76 13.49 14.29
CA LYS A 548 -20.60 13.87 13.49
C LYS A 548 -19.37 14.17 14.35
N ALA A 549 -19.59 14.71 15.54
CA ALA A 549 -18.57 15.06 16.52
C ALA A 549 -18.17 13.91 17.46
N GLY A 550 -19.13 13.05 17.81
CA GLY A 550 -19.08 12.18 18.97
C GLY A 550 -18.40 10.84 18.72
N THR A 551 -18.97 9.99 17.85
CA THR A 551 -18.44 8.64 17.60
C THR A 551 -17.84 8.47 16.20
N SER A 552 -16.56 8.05 16.16
CA SER A 552 -15.88 7.62 14.93
C SER A 552 -16.30 6.22 14.47
N GLU A 553 -17.11 5.51 15.26
CA GLU A 553 -17.62 4.17 14.94
C GLU A 553 -18.95 4.20 14.19
N CYS A 554 -19.59 5.36 14.02
CA CYS A 554 -20.76 5.51 13.16
C CYS A 554 -20.37 5.28 11.69
N ILE A 555 -21.02 4.29 11.07
CA ILE A 555 -20.82 3.89 9.67
C ILE A 555 -21.79 4.65 8.76
N TYR A 556 -23.06 4.76 9.16
CA TYR A 556 -24.06 5.57 8.48
C TYR A 556 -25.05 6.15 9.48
N TYR A 557 -25.60 7.32 9.16
CA TYR A 557 -26.59 8.02 9.97
C TYR A 557 -27.46 8.94 9.11
N GLY A 558 -28.77 8.92 9.30
CA GLY A 558 -29.63 9.95 8.71
C GLY A 558 -31.10 9.79 8.99
N PHE A 559 -31.84 10.90 8.93
CA PHE A 559 -33.29 10.91 9.12
C PHE A 559 -34.05 10.82 7.80
N CYS A 560 -35.17 10.12 7.84
CA CYS A 560 -36.21 10.15 6.81
C CYS A 560 -37.51 10.65 7.47
N VAL A 561 -38.26 11.49 6.76
CA VAL A 561 -39.55 12.01 7.25
C VAL A 561 -40.64 11.61 6.27
N HIS A 562 -41.71 10.99 6.77
CA HIS A 562 -42.89 10.67 5.99
C HIS A 562 -44.14 10.90 6.85
N GLU A 563 -45.01 11.80 6.39
CA GLU A 563 -46.21 12.21 7.12
C GLU A 563 -45.91 12.65 8.56
N ASN A 564 -46.45 11.95 9.57
CA ASN A 564 -46.22 12.20 10.99
C ASN A 564 -45.13 11.29 11.60
N LYS A 565 -44.42 10.52 10.78
CA LYS A 565 -43.34 9.63 11.25
C LYS A 565 -41.98 10.16 10.85
N VAL A 566 -41.05 10.10 11.80
CA VAL A 566 -39.64 10.34 11.56
C VAL A 566 -38.89 9.07 11.89
N PHE A 567 -38.05 8.66 10.97
CA PHE A 567 -37.22 7.47 11.08
C PHE A 567 -35.76 7.89 11.07
N CYS A 568 -34.91 7.25 11.88
CA CYS A 568 -33.46 7.38 11.77
C CYS A 568 -32.85 6.04 11.35
N ARG A 569 -32.07 6.03 10.25
CA ARG A 569 -31.17 4.91 9.96
C ARG A 569 -29.83 5.19 10.60
N GLU A 570 -29.35 4.28 11.43
CA GLU A 570 -28.03 4.43 12.04
C GLU A 570 -27.34 3.07 12.26
N GLY A 571 -26.04 3.03 11.98
CA GLY A 571 -25.23 1.82 12.09
C GLY A 571 -23.85 2.11 12.66
N TYR A 572 -23.38 1.24 13.55
CA TYR A 572 -22.15 1.41 14.32
C TYR A 572 -21.29 0.15 14.26
N LYS A 573 -19.97 0.32 14.29
CA LYS A 573 -19.01 -0.78 14.23
C LYS A 573 -19.16 -1.77 15.40
N SER A 574 -19.56 -1.31 16.58
CA SER A 574 -19.72 -2.15 17.78
C SER A 574 -20.78 -1.61 18.75
N ALA A 575 -21.17 -2.41 19.76
CA ALA A 575 -21.99 -1.93 20.87
C ALA A 575 -21.34 -0.79 21.65
N ALA A 576 -20.00 -0.74 21.75
CA ALA A 576 -19.32 0.38 22.40
C ALA A 576 -19.53 1.69 21.62
N GLY A 577 -19.52 1.62 20.28
CA GLY A 577 -19.85 2.73 19.40
C GLY A 577 -21.28 3.24 19.59
N VAL A 578 -22.24 2.33 19.82
CA VAL A 578 -23.63 2.66 20.15
C VAL A 578 -23.73 3.38 21.50
N LEU A 579 -23.07 2.87 22.54
CA LEU A 579 -23.12 3.49 23.87
C LEU A 579 -22.50 4.89 23.88
N ALA A 580 -21.38 5.08 23.15
CA ALA A 580 -20.79 6.39 22.95
C ALA A 580 -21.78 7.34 22.27
N HIS A 581 -22.41 6.89 21.18
CA HIS A 581 -23.42 7.68 20.47
C HIS A 581 -24.60 8.08 21.36
N LEU A 582 -25.17 7.15 22.13
CA LEU A 582 -26.27 7.43 23.05
C LEU A 582 -25.90 8.51 24.08
N GLY A 583 -24.63 8.54 24.51
CA GLY A 583 -24.10 9.63 25.32
C GLY A 583 -24.05 10.97 24.56
N ASP A 584 -23.50 10.94 23.34
CA ASP A 584 -23.28 12.13 22.50
C ASP A 584 -24.59 12.81 22.05
N VAL A 585 -25.66 12.04 21.83
CA VAL A 585 -26.97 12.59 21.44
C VAL A 585 -27.99 12.63 22.57
N LYS A 586 -27.60 12.33 23.81
CA LYS A 586 -28.53 12.21 24.95
C LYS A 586 -29.46 13.42 25.08
N GLU A 587 -28.91 14.63 25.03
CA GLU A 587 -29.71 15.86 25.15
C GLU A 587 -30.70 16.05 23.98
N ALA A 588 -30.28 15.68 22.77
CA ALA A 588 -31.12 15.75 21.57
C ALA A 588 -32.23 14.68 21.61
N LEU A 589 -31.90 13.48 22.07
CA LEU A 589 -32.82 12.36 22.25
C LEU A 589 -33.85 12.66 23.35
N ASP A 590 -33.42 13.17 24.51
CA ASP A 590 -34.33 13.57 25.59
C ASP A 590 -35.32 14.65 25.13
N ALA A 591 -34.85 15.62 24.34
CA ALA A 591 -35.70 16.65 23.76
C ALA A 591 -36.69 16.07 22.73
N ALA A 592 -36.24 15.16 21.86
CA ALA A 592 -37.09 14.49 20.88
C ALA A 592 -38.17 13.63 21.55
N VAL A 593 -37.80 12.82 22.55
CA VAL A 593 -38.72 12.02 23.37
C VAL A 593 -39.69 12.92 24.14
N GLY A 594 -39.25 14.08 24.61
CA GLY A 594 -40.13 15.08 25.21
C GLY A 594 -41.22 15.61 24.27
N ILE A 595 -40.92 15.71 22.97
CA ILE A 595 -41.89 16.16 21.94
C ILE A 595 -42.87 15.03 21.58
N VAL A 596 -42.38 13.79 21.41
CA VAL A 596 -43.23 12.67 20.95
C VAL A 596 -43.93 11.93 22.09
N GLY A 597 -43.48 12.15 23.32
CA GLY A 597 -43.98 11.46 24.51
C GLY A 597 -43.46 10.03 24.66
N PRO A 598 -43.73 9.39 25.81
CA PRO A 598 -43.14 8.09 26.18
C PRO A 598 -43.57 6.91 25.27
N SER A 599 -44.67 7.04 24.54
CA SER A 599 -45.13 6.05 23.54
C SER A 599 -44.80 6.44 22.11
N GLY A 600 -44.13 7.58 21.91
CA GLY A 600 -43.83 8.14 20.60
C GLY A 600 -42.53 7.63 20.00
N LEU A 601 -41.68 6.94 20.76
CA LEU A 601 -40.43 6.32 20.29
C LEU A 601 -40.56 4.79 20.26
N ASP A 602 -40.34 4.19 19.09
CA ASP A 602 -40.14 2.75 18.92
C ASP A 602 -38.69 2.52 18.49
N LEU A 603 -37.94 1.74 19.25
CA LEU A 603 -36.50 1.58 19.09
C LEU A 603 -36.16 0.12 18.84
N SER A 604 -35.64 -0.20 17.66
CA SER A 604 -35.15 -1.55 17.33
C SER A 604 -33.63 -1.55 17.23
N VAL A 605 -32.99 -2.57 17.83
CA VAL A 605 -31.53 -2.74 17.85
C VAL A 605 -31.20 -4.12 17.31
N MET A 606 -30.33 -4.18 16.31
CA MET A 606 -30.01 -5.41 15.57
C MET A 606 -28.51 -5.65 15.54
N GLY A 607 -28.07 -6.88 15.79
CA GLY A 607 -26.65 -7.22 15.81
C GLY A 607 -26.36 -8.60 16.39
N PRO A 608 -25.08 -8.99 16.46
CA PRO A 608 -24.66 -10.26 17.06
C PRO A 608 -25.09 -10.36 18.52
N ALA A 609 -25.44 -11.56 18.98
CA ALA A 609 -25.89 -11.82 20.35
C ALA A 609 -24.96 -11.18 21.41
N ALA A 610 -23.66 -11.38 21.24
CA ALA A 610 -22.63 -10.87 22.16
C ALA A 610 -22.59 -9.33 22.25
N GLU A 611 -22.94 -8.62 21.17
CA GLU A 611 -23.02 -7.16 21.15
C GLU A 611 -24.35 -6.66 21.74
N LEU A 612 -25.46 -7.34 21.42
CA LEU A 612 -26.78 -6.96 21.94
C LEU A 612 -26.88 -7.11 23.46
N GLU A 613 -26.28 -8.15 24.05
CA GLU A 613 -26.24 -8.32 25.52
C GLU A 613 -25.62 -7.11 26.23
N LYS A 614 -24.60 -6.48 25.63
CA LYS A 614 -23.94 -5.29 26.20
C LYS A 614 -24.84 -4.05 26.22
N LEU A 615 -25.86 -4.01 25.35
CA LEU A 615 -26.74 -2.86 25.16
C LEU A 615 -28.05 -2.94 25.97
N LYS A 616 -28.44 -4.15 26.41
CA LYS A 616 -29.71 -4.38 27.12
C LYS A 616 -29.90 -3.52 28.36
N GLU A 617 -28.86 -3.34 29.17
CA GLU A 617 -28.93 -2.54 30.40
C GLU A 617 -29.19 -1.05 30.10
N SER A 618 -28.52 -0.50 29.09
CA SER A 618 -28.59 0.94 28.77
C SER A 618 -29.81 1.31 27.92
N MET A 619 -30.19 0.45 26.97
CA MET A 619 -31.28 0.74 26.02
C MET A 619 -32.61 0.08 26.39
N GLY A 620 -32.60 -0.93 27.27
CA GLY A 620 -33.81 -1.57 27.80
C GLY A 620 -34.79 -0.57 28.43
N PRO A 621 -34.34 0.38 29.28
CA PRO A 621 -35.20 1.43 29.84
C PRO A 621 -35.85 2.36 28.81
N LEU A 622 -35.30 2.44 27.59
CA LEU A 622 -35.87 3.21 26.46
C LEU A 622 -36.92 2.42 25.67
N GLY A 623 -37.22 1.18 26.07
CA GLY A 623 -38.16 0.30 25.36
C GLY A 623 -37.56 -0.38 24.13
N ALA A 624 -36.23 -0.49 24.05
CA ALA A 624 -35.55 -1.08 22.90
C ALA A 624 -35.89 -2.57 22.70
N LYS A 625 -36.21 -2.95 21.47
CA LYS A 625 -36.40 -4.34 21.02
C LYS A 625 -35.11 -4.86 20.38
N PHE A 626 -34.61 -5.98 20.87
CA PHE A 626 -33.33 -6.56 20.42
C PHE A 626 -33.56 -7.72 19.44
N TRP A 627 -32.94 -7.66 18.27
CA TRP A 627 -33.07 -8.63 17.19
C TRP A 627 -31.71 -9.29 16.91
N GLU A 628 -31.58 -10.56 17.29
CA GLU A 628 -30.34 -11.31 17.17
C GLU A 628 -30.09 -11.79 15.74
N LEU A 629 -28.84 -11.69 15.33
CA LEU A 629 -28.33 -12.07 14.01
C LEU A 629 -28.18 -13.60 13.87
N ASP A 630 -28.60 -14.15 12.73
CA ASP A 630 -28.47 -15.57 12.41
C ASP A 630 -27.00 -16.01 12.18
N THR A 631 -26.68 -17.31 12.37
CA THR A 631 -25.30 -17.84 12.34
C THR A 631 -24.62 -17.88 10.96
N GLY A 632 -25.19 -17.27 9.92
CA GLY A 632 -24.69 -17.27 8.53
C GLY A 632 -24.30 -15.91 7.93
N THR A 633 -24.26 -14.84 8.72
CA THR A 633 -24.13 -13.45 8.25
C THR A 633 -22.72 -13.00 7.89
N GLN A 634 -22.61 -11.98 7.03
CA GLN A 634 -21.34 -11.48 6.49
C GLN A 634 -21.17 -9.96 6.65
N ALA A 635 -19.94 -9.55 7.00
CA ALA A 635 -19.40 -8.21 6.83
C ALA A 635 -18.32 -8.24 5.72
N ARG A 636 -18.33 -7.29 4.77
CA ARG A 636 -17.29 -7.16 3.73
C ARG A 636 -16.34 -5.98 4.01
N GLU A 637 -15.05 -6.20 3.80
CA GLU A 637 -13.94 -5.27 4.08
C GLU A 637 -13.77 -4.15 3.03
N GLU A 638 -13.19 -3.00 3.42
CA GLU A 638 -12.59 -2.02 2.51
C GLU A 638 -11.08 -2.29 2.38
N ILE A 639 -10.60 -2.46 1.15
CA ILE A 639 -9.19 -2.75 0.82
C ILE A 639 -8.25 -1.58 1.25
N PRO A 640 -7.15 -1.83 1.99
CA PRO A 640 -6.19 -0.79 2.36
C PRO A 640 -5.37 -0.26 1.17
N LYS A 641 -5.26 1.07 1.05
CA LYS A 641 -4.35 1.74 0.11
C LYS A 641 -2.88 1.50 0.51
N ALA A 642 -2.10 0.89 -0.39
CA ALA A 642 -0.68 0.62 -0.23
C ALA A 642 0.19 1.90 -0.11
N VAL A 643 1.23 1.80 0.72
CA VAL A 643 2.26 2.82 0.96
C VAL A 643 3.43 2.60 0.01
N GLU A 644 3.70 3.54 -0.90
CA GLU A 644 4.80 3.41 -1.86
C GLU A 644 6.10 4.07 -1.38
N ALA A 645 7.17 3.28 -1.29
CA ALA A 645 8.53 3.69 -0.97
C ALA A 645 9.21 4.46 -2.11
N ARG A 646 10.11 5.39 -1.75
CA ARG A 646 11.01 6.16 -2.63
C ARG A 646 12.45 5.70 -2.45
N ALA A 647 13.22 5.59 -3.54
CA ALA A 647 14.68 5.74 -3.57
C ALA A 647 15.15 6.19 -5.00
N PRO A 648 16.42 6.55 -5.26
CA PRO A 648 16.91 7.93 -5.30
C PRO A 648 17.47 8.38 -6.68
N VAL A 649 17.70 9.69 -6.83
CA VAL A 649 18.28 10.35 -8.02
C VAL A 649 19.80 10.44 -7.89
N ALA A 650 20.53 10.02 -8.93
CA ALA A 650 22.00 10.15 -9.04
C ALA A 650 22.42 11.38 -9.87
N TYR A 651 23.54 11.95 -9.45
CA TYR A 651 24.25 13.13 -9.97
C TYR A 651 24.93 12.87 -11.33
N THR A 652 24.99 13.90 -12.19
CA THR A 652 25.72 13.90 -13.46
C THR A 652 27.22 14.17 -13.29
N GLY A 653 28.08 13.49 -14.07
CA GLY A 653 29.50 13.81 -14.26
C GLY A 653 29.97 13.54 -15.70
N HIS A 654 30.66 14.51 -16.29
CA HIS A 654 31.12 14.59 -17.69
C HIS A 654 32.36 13.74 -18.05
N THR A 655 32.55 13.51 -19.36
CA THR A 655 33.77 13.42 -20.22
C THR A 655 33.63 12.23 -21.21
N GLY A 656 33.94 12.23 -22.51
CA GLY A 656 34.46 13.20 -23.46
C GLY A 656 35.13 12.45 -24.65
N ARG A 657 34.72 12.74 -25.92
CA ARG A 657 35.40 12.46 -27.22
C ARG A 657 35.51 10.95 -27.67
N LYS A 658 35.42 10.51 -28.93
CA LYS A 658 35.73 11.07 -30.29
C LYS A 658 34.83 10.49 -31.43
N ARG A 659 34.74 11.29 -32.49
CA ARG A 659 34.19 11.21 -33.89
C ARG A 659 34.60 9.97 -34.76
N PRO A 660 34.36 9.94 -36.10
CA PRO A 660 33.10 9.80 -36.87
C PRO A 660 33.21 8.80 -38.08
N VAL A 661 32.11 8.43 -38.75
CA VAL A 661 32.17 8.03 -40.18
C VAL A 661 31.04 8.71 -40.96
N THR A 662 31.45 9.34 -42.04
CA THR A 662 30.68 10.14 -43.00
C THR A 662 29.90 9.29 -44.00
N LEU A 663 28.72 9.73 -44.41
CA LEU A 663 28.45 9.97 -45.84
C LEU A 663 27.31 10.98 -46.02
N ARG A 664 27.60 12.03 -46.80
CA ARG A 664 26.63 12.98 -47.34
C ARG A 664 26.05 12.40 -48.63
N SER A 665 24.74 12.52 -48.82
CA SER A 665 24.18 12.92 -50.10
C SER A 665 22.95 13.79 -49.86
N ARG A 666 22.94 14.94 -50.54
CA ARG A 666 21.84 15.90 -50.63
C ARG A 666 20.78 15.35 -51.57
N LEU A 667 19.51 15.58 -51.28
CA LEU A 667 18.51 15.99 -52.28
C LEU A 667 17.39 16.78 -51.58
N ALA A 668 16.78 17.65 -52.37
CA ALA A 668 16.22 18.93 -51.96
C ALA A 668 14.70 18.91 -51.77
N MET A 669 14.26 19.86 -50.93
CA MET A 669 13.02 20.66 -50.97
C MET A 669 11.71 20.04 -51.46
N GLY A 670 10.74 20.03 -50.53
CA GLY A 670 9.30 20.03 -50.80
C GLY A 670 8.55 20.19 -49.48
N GLY A 671 8.10 21.41 -49.16
CA GLY A 671 7.33 21.68 -47.94
C GLY A 671 5.88 21.20 -48.08
N SER A 672 5.31 20.69 -46.98
CA SER A 672 3.90 20.93 -46.63
C SER A 672 3.67 20.62 -45.14
N VAL A 673 2.99 21.56 -44.48
CA VAL A 673 2.04 21.42 -43.36
C VAL A 673 2.02 20.03 -42.69
N GLY A 674 2.92 19.78 -41.73
CA GLY A 674 3.04 18.48 -41.05
C GLY A 674 3.22 18.55 -39.54
N SER A 675 2.95 19.70 -38.88
CA SER A 675 3.26 19.89 -37.46
C SER A 675 2.06 19.98 -36.52
N TRP A 676 0.86 19.59 -36.96
CA TRP A 676 -0.37 19.75 -36.14
C TRP A 676 -1.22 18.47 -35.98
N LEU A 677 -0.77 17.32 -36.49
CA LEU A 677 -1.55 16.07 -36.42
C LEU A 677 -1.46 15.27 -35.09
N PRO A 678 -0.48 15.45 -34.20
CA PRO A 678 -0.49 14.73 -32.91
C PRO A 678 -1.48 15.30 -31.87
N TRP A 679 -2.07 16.47 -32.09
CA TRP A 679 -2.91 17.15 -31.08
C TRP A 679 -4.42 17.08 -31.34
N LEU A 680 -4.86 16.68 -32.54
CA LEU A 680 -6.28 16.53 -32.88
C LEU A 680 -6.88 15.16 -32.49
N LEU A 681 -6.06 14.20 -32.06
CA LEU A 681 -6.50 12.86 -31.64
C LEU A 681 -6.88 12.75 -30.14
N LEU A 682 -6.76 13.84 -29.38
CA LEU A 682 -7.13 13.87 -27.95
C LEU A 682 -8.57 14.31 -27.68
N PHE A 683 -9.36 14.70 -28.70
CA PHE A 683 -10.73 15.20 -28.51
C PHE A 683 -11.80 14.61 -29.45
N ALA A 684 -11.47 13.64 -30.31
CA ALA A 684 -12.47 12.90 -31.07
C ALA A 684 -12.69 11.53 -30.43
N GLY A 685 -13.71 11.42 -29.56
CA GLY A 685 -14.19 10.12 -29.11
C GLY A 685 -14.77 9.32 -30.28
N PRO A 686 -14.62 7.98 -30.32
CA PRO A 686 -15.39 7.16 -31.23
C PRO A 686 -16.68 6.70 -30.52
N SER A 687 -17.79 7.33 -30.90
CA SER A 687 -19.10 6.67 -30.94
C SER A 687 -19.53 6.62 -32.40
N ALA A 688 -19.20 5.54 -33.11
CA ALA A 688 -19.90 5.08 -34.31
C ALA A 688 -19.49 3.64 -34.64
N HIS A 689 -20.26 2.70 -34.10
CA HIS A 689 -20.46 1.30 -34.49
C HIS A 689 -19.45 0.67 -35.47
N LEU A 690 -18.51 -0.08 -34.91
CA LEU A 690 -18.13 -1.39 -35.44
C LEU A 690 -18.77 -2.44 -34.53
N ALA A 691 -19.12 -3.55 -35.15
CA ALA A 691 -20.01 -4.61 -34.66
C ALA A 691 -19.62 -5.19 -33.31
N ASP A 692 -20.61 -5.83 -32.67
CA ASP A 692 -20.47 -6.73 -31.52
C ASP A 692 -19.19 -7.59 -31.61
N GLU A 693 -18.16 -7.21 -30.86
CA GLU A 693 -17.20 -8.16 -30.30
C GLU A 693 -17.09 -7.84 -28.82
N ALA A 694 -17.51 -8.80 -28.02
CA ALA A 694 -17.48 -8.77 -26.58
C ALA A 694 -16.11 -8.31 -26.08
N PHE A 695 -16.07 -7.26 -25.26
CA PHE A 695 -15.06 -7.20 -24.20
C PHE A 695 -15.40 -8.34 -23.23
N LEU A 696 -14.98 -9.54 -23.61
CA LEU A 696 -14.66 -10.60 -22.69
C LEU A 696 -13.77 -9.93 -21.63
N GLU A 697 -14.21 -9.94 -20.37
CA GLU A 697 -13.24 -9.90 -19.28
C GLU A 697 -12.11 -10.84 -19.68
N PRO A 698 -10.82 -10.44 -19.61
CA PRO A 698 -9.75 -11.39 -19.82
C PRO A 698 -10.06 -12.55 -18.87
N PRO A 699 -10.24 -13.78 -19.40
CA PRO A 699 -10.74 -14.87 -18.59
C PRO A 699 -9.86 -14.94 -17.34
N GLN A 700 -10.49 -14.98 -16.17
CA GLN A 700 -9.79 -15.33 -14.94
C GLN A 700 -9.40 -16.80 -15.06
N ILE A 701 -8.42 -17.07 -15.92
CA ILE A 701 -7.89 -18.41 -16.11
C ILE A 701 -7.13 -18.68 -14.83
N GLY A 702 -7.71 -19.47 -13.94
CA GLY A 702 -6.95 -20.05 -12.83
C GLY A 702 -5.74 -20.79 -13.41
N ALA A 703 -4.64 -20.85 -12.66
CA ALA A 703 -3.46 -21.60 -13.10
C ALA A 703 -3.86 -23.00 -13.60
N VAL A 704 -3.29 -23.44 -14.72
CA VAL A 704 -3.67 -24.72 -15.35
C VAL A 704 -3.51 -25.86 -14.32
N PRO A 705 -4.58 -26.57 -13.94
CA PRO A 705 -4.50 -27.68 -12.98
C PRO A 705 -3.57 -28.78 -13.51
N ARG A 706 -2.64 -29.24 -12.67
CA ARG A 706 -1.62 -30.23 -13.08
C ARG A 706 -2.23 -31.59 -13.41
N GLU A 707 -3.41 -31.87 -12.87
CA GLU A 707 -4.21 -33.06 -13.13
C GLU A 707 -4.65 -33.14 -14.61
N LEU A 708 -4.71 -32.01 -15.31
CA LEU A 708 -5.05 -31.95 -16.74
C LEU A 708 -3.91 -32.41 -17.65
N LEU A 709 -2.65 -32.33 -17.19
CA LEU A 709 -1.46 -32.66 -18.00
C LEU A 709 -1.38 -34.15 -18.38
N GLY A 710 -2.12 -35.02 -17.66
CA GLY A 710 -2.26 -36.44 -18.01
C GLY A 710 -3.21 -36.71 -19.17
N ASN A 711 -3.98 -35.72 -19.62
CA ASN A 711 -4.95 -35.84 -20.70
C ASN A 711 -4.59 -34.89 -21.84
N PHE A 712 -4.05 -35.44 -22.93
CA PHE A 712 -3.64 -34.65 -24.09
C PHE A 712 -4.79 -33.83 -24.72
N GLY A 713 -6.02 -34.36 -24.69
CA GLY A 713 -7.19 -33.60 -25.15
C GLY A 713 -7.42 -32.35 -24.31
N ALA A 714 -7.30 -32.47 -22.98
CA ALA A 714 -7.42 -31.33 -22.07
C ALA A 714 -6.27 -30.32 -22.25
N VAL A 715 -5.06 -30.79 -22.61
CA VAL A 715 -3.93 -29.90 -22.94
C VAL A 715 -4.24 -29.04 -24.17
N VAL A 716 -4.79 -29.65 -25.22
CA VAL A 716 -5.20 -28.90 -26.41
C VAL A 716 -6.33 -27.94 -26.07
N ASP A 717 -7.32 -28.35 -25.28
CA ASP A 717 -8.43 -27.48 -24.88
C ASP A 717 -7.97 -26.26 -24.07
N GLY A 718 -7.01 -26.45 -23.17
CA GLY A 718 -6.39 -25.35 -22.43
C GLY A 718 -5.65 -24.36 -23.34
N LEU A 719 -5.02 -24.82 -24.43
CA LEU A 719 -4.37 -23.93 -25.40
C LEU A 719 -5.40 -23.06 -26.13
N PHE A 720 -6.55 -23.63 -26.50
CA PHE A 720 -7.64 -22.88 -27.12
C PHE A 720 -8.19 -21.82 -26.16
N GLU A 721 -8.42 -22.18 -24.91
CA GLU A 721 -8.94 -21.27 -23.89
C GLU A 721 -7.97 -20.11 -23.59
N LEU A 722 -6.67 -20.39 -23.46
CA LEU A 722 -5.65 -19.40 -23.13
C LEU A 722 -5.29 -18.47 -24.31
N LEU A 723 -5.19 -19.03 -25.51
CA LEU A 723 -4.63 -18.32 -26.67
C LEU A 723 -5.68 -17.82 -27.66
N GLY A 724 -6.92 -18.31 -27.60
CA GLY A 724 -7.98 -17.93 -28.55
C GLY A 724 -7.68 -18.43 -29.97
N LEU A 725 -7.27 -19.69 -30.11
CA LEU A 725 -6.93 -20.30 -31.40
C LEU A 725 -8.16 -20.51 -32.28
N GLU A 726 -7.98 -20.50 -33.60
CA GLU A 726 -9.04 -20.82 -34.56
C GLU A 726 -9.45 -22.31 -34.47
N GLU A 727 -10.75 -22.60 -34.40
CA GLU A 727 -11.31 -23.97 -34.25
C GLU A 727 -10.81 -24.97 -35.31
N GLU A 728 -10.45 -24.50 -36.51
CA GLU A 728 -9.90 -25.32 -37.58
C GLU A 728 -8.57 -26.00 -37.19
N LEU A 729 -7.81 -25.41 -36.26
CA LEU A 729 -6.55 -25.95 -35.76
C LEU A 729 -6.75 -27.12 -34.79
N ARG A 730 -7.94 -27.27 -34.20
CA ARG A 730 -8.18 -28.19 -33.08
C ARG A 730 -7.94 -29.64 -33.48
N GLY A 731 -8.45 -30.03 -34.65
CA GLY A 731 -8.24 -31.36 -35.21
C GLY A 731 -6.77 -31.66 -35.52
N THR A 732 -6.02 -30.66 -35.99
CA THR A 732 -4.60 -30.78 -36.31
C THR A 732 -3.77 -30.97 -35.04
N LEU A 733 -4.02 -30.16 -34.00
CA LEU A 733 -3.33 -30.26 -32.72
C LEU A 733 -3.64 -31.57 -31.98
N LEU A 734 -4.91 -32.03 -31.97
CA LEU A 734 -5.29 -33.35 -31.42
C LEU A 734 -4.69 -34.52 -32.22
N GLY A 735 -4.32 -34.27 -33.48
CA GLY A 735 -3.66 -35.23 -34.37
C GLY A 735 -2.18 -35.44 -34.05
N LEU A 736 -1.54 -34.50 -33.34
CA LEU A 736 -0.12 -34.59 -32.97
C LEU A 736 0.15 -35.79 -32.05
N ARG A 737 1.38 -36.30 -32.09
CA ARG A 737 1.79 -37.51 -31.34
C ARG A 737 3.20 -37.33 -30.77
N ASN A 738 3.51 -38.14 -29.74
CA ASN A 738 4.86 -38.22 -29.14
C ASN A 738 5.42 -36.84 -28.74
N GLU A 739 6.58 -36.47 -29.26
CA GLU A 739 7.29 -35.21 -28.96
C GLU A 739 6.44 -33.97 -29.32
N GLU A 740 5.62 -34.01 -30.36
CA GLU A 740 4.76 -32.89 -30.74
C GLU A 740 3.61 -32.69 -29.75
N ALA A 741 3.10 -33.78 -29.16
CA ALA A 741 2.09 -33.74 -28.11
C ALA A 741 2.68 -33.21 -26.79
N GLU A 742 3.92 -33.60 -26.48
CA GLU A 742 4.66 -33.04 -25.36
C GLU A 742 4.97 -31.55 -25.58
N ALA A 743 5.26 -31.13 -26.81
CA ALA A 743 5.45 -29.73 -27.16
C ALA A 743 4.22 -28.87 -26.90
N CYS A 744 3.00 -29.38 -27.15
CA CYS A 744 1.77 -28.69 -26.74
C CYS A 744 1.67 -28.52 -25.22
N THR A 745 2.15 -29.50 -24.45
CA THR A 745 2.17 -29.41 -22.99
C THR A 745 3.12 -28.31 -22.51
N VAL A 746 4.33 -28.26 -23.11
CA VAL A 746 5.30 -27.18 -22.82
C VAL A 746 4.72 -25.82 -23.21
N LEU A 747 4.10 -25.73 -24.39
CA LEU A 747 3.49 -24.49 -24.88
C LEU A 747 2.35 -24.01 -23.98
N LEU A 748 1.50 -24.92 -23.50
CA LEU A 748 0.40 -24.61 -22.59
C LEU A 748 0.92 -24.00 -21.29
N LEU A 749 1.90 -24.66 -20.67
CA LEU A 749 2.49 -24.19 -19.41
C LEU A 749 3.26 -22.88 -19.60
N LEU A 750 3.93 -22.71 -20.74
CA LEU A 750 4.58 -21.45 -21.10
C LEU A 750 3.55 -20.33 -21.28
N ALA A 751 2.42 -20.60 -21.94
CA ALA A 751 1.34 -19.65 -22.13
C ALA A 751 0.67 -19.25 -20.81
N ASP A 752 0.33 -20.21 -19.95
CA ASP A 752 -0.21 -19.93 -18.62
C ASP A 752 0.72 -18.99 -17.83
N GLN A 753 2.02 -19.28 -17.83
CA GLN A 753 3.01 -18.45 -17.15
C GLN A 753 3.20 -17.08 -17.80
N ALA A 754 3.26 -16.99 -19.13
CA ALA A 754 3.48 -15.73 -19.84
C ALA A 754 2.31 -14.77 -19.65
N LEU A 755 1.07 -15.29 -19.69
CA LEU A 755 -0.16 -14.54 -19.45
C LEU A 755 -0.35 -14.20 -17.96
N ALA A 756 0.34 -14.91 -17.08
CA ALA A 756 0.40 -14.64 -15.65
C ALA A 756 1.70 -13.95 -15.22
N SER A 757 2.48 -13.33 -16.11
CA SER A 757 3.77 -12.71 -15.77
C SER A 757 3.78 -11.19 -15.88
N PRO A 758 4.46 -10.48 -14.96
CA PRO A 758 4.59 -9.04 -15.02
C PRO A 758 5.61 -8.60 -16.09
N ASN A 759 5.58 -7.31 -16.43
CA ASN A 759 6.59 -6.68 -17.29
C ASN A 759 7.65 -5.96 -16.43
N TYR A 760 8.65 -6.71 -15.94
CA TYR A 760 9.68 -6.18 -15.03
C TYR A 760 10.50 -5.05 -15.66
N ALA A 761 10.79 -5.15 -16.96
CA ALA A 761 11.55 -4.15 -17.71
C ALA A 761 10.89 -2.75 -17.66
N ALA A 762 9.56 -2.70 -17.68
CA ALA A 762 8.81 -1.43 -17.68
C ALA A 762 8.42 -0.93 -16.28
N ILE A 763 8.22 -1.85 -15.33
CA ILE A 763 7.70 -1.53 -13.99
C ILE A 763 8.79 -0.95 -13.08
N GLY A 764 10.05 -1.39 -13.24
CA GLY A 764 11.18 -0.88 -12.46
C GLY A 764 11.10 -1.13 -10.94
N LYS A 765 12.02 -0.52 -10.17
CA LYS A 765 12.05 -0.59 -8.70
C LYS A 765 10.79 0.04 -8.07
N GLY A 766 9.98 -0.78 -7.39
CA GLY A 766 8.93 -0.29 -6.49
C GLY A 766 7.52 -0.89 -6.68
N GLY A 767 7.37 -1.97 -7.45
CA GLY A 767 6.08 -2.66 -7.64
C GLY A 767 5.77 -3.71 -6.56
N HIS A 768 4.48 -3.95 -6.31
CA HIS A 768 3.96 -5.11 -5.59
C HIS A 768 4.23 -6.39 -6.41
N ASN A 769 5.44 -6.93 -6.33
CA ASN A 769 5.80 -8.16 -7.04
C ASN A 769 5.45 -9.38 -6.17
N PRO A 770 5.10 -10.53 -6.79
CA PRO A 770 4.90 -11.76 -6.05
C PRO A 770 6.13 -12.13 -5.25
N THR A 771 5.98 -12.19 -3.93
CA THR A 771 7.05 -12.53 -2.98
C THR A 771 7.16 -14.03 -2.74
N SER A 772 6.22 -14.82 -3.27
CA SER A 772 6.20 -16.28 -3.20
C SER A 772 5.75 -16.90 -4.52
N ARG A 773 6.09 -18.17 -4.73
CA ARG A 773 5.58 -18.98 -5.85
C ARG A 773 4.06 -19.06 -5.85
N LEU A 774 3.46 -19.10 -4.66
CA LEU A 774 2.01 -19.15 -4.50
C LEU A 774 1.33 -17.84 -4.94
N ALA A 775 1.84 -16.68 -4.52
CA ALA A 775 1.31 -15.37 -4.93
C ALA A 775 1.39 -15.17 -6.46
N TYR A 776 2.45 -15.70 -7.08
CA TYR A 776 2.58 -15.75 -8.54
C TYR A 776 1.48 -16.58 -9.19
N ARG A 777 1.23 -17.80 -8.70
CA ARG A 777 0.18 -18.69 -9.25
C ARG A 777 -1.24 -18.18 -9.01
N GLU A 778 -1.48 -17.60 -7.84
CA GLU A 778 -2.77 -17.00 -7.47
C GLU A 778 -3.05 -15.69 -8.21
N ARG A 779 -2.04 -15.13 -8.88
CA ARG A 779 -2.12 -13.81 -9.54
C ARG A 779 -2.61 -12.73 -8.56
N ALA A 780 -2.26 -12.88 -7.29
CA ALA A 780 -2.81 -12.10 -6.18
C ALA A 780 -2.31 -10.64 -6.14
N ASP A 781 -1.22 -10.36 -6.87
CA ASP A 781 -0.56 -9.06 -6.85
C ASP A 781 -1.03 -8.12 -7.97
N LEU A 782 -1.09 -6.83 -7.62
CA LEU A 782 -1.49 -5.76 -8.54
C LEU A 782 -0.54 -5.60 -9.74
N VAL A 783 0.68 -6.17 -9.69
CA VAL A 783 1.63 -6.13 -10.81
C VAL A 783 1.11 -6.86 -12.06
N PHE A 784 0.26 -7.88 -11.89
CA PHE A 784 -0.35 -8.60 -13.02
C PHE A 784 -1.41 -7.74 -13.73
N LEU A 785 -2.06 -6.84 -12.99
CA LEU A 785 -3.10 -5.92 -13.49
C LEU A 785 -2.53 -4.57 -13.94
N HIS A 786 -1.20 -4.38 -13.86
CA HIS A 786 -0.58 -3.15 -14.32
C HIS A 786 -0.78 -3.02 -15.85
N PRO A 787 -1.20 -1.85 -16.39
CA PRO A 787 -1.52 -1.71 -17.81
C PRO A 787 -0.40 -2.18 -18.75
N VAL A 788 0.87 -1.93 -18.39
CA VAL A 788 2.03 -2.36 -19.18
C VAL A 788 2.30 -3.87 -19.10
N SER A 789 1.87 -4.52 -18.01
CA SER A 789 1.83 -5.99 -17.92
C SER A 789 0.70 -6.53 -18.79
N SER A 790 -0.49 -5.91 -18.76
CA SER A 790 -1.64 -6.32 -19.60
C SER A 790 -1.36 -6.18 -21.09
N GLU A 791 -0.70 -5.08 -21.52
CA GLU A 791 -0.24 -4.90 -22.89
C GLU A 791 0.74 -6.00 -23.32
N ARG A 792 1.69 -6.35 -22.45
CA ARG A 792 2.62 -7.44 -22.70
C ARG A 792 1.91 -8.79 -22.77
N GLN A 793 0.98 -9.07 -21.84
CA GLN A 793 0.21 -10.31 -21.84
C GLN A 793 -0.60 -10.46 -23.13
N ALA A 794 -1.20 -9.38 -23.63
CA ALA A 794 -1.89 -9.40 -24.93
C ALA A 794 -0.91 -9.70 -26.10
N ALA A 795 0.28 -9.10 -26.08
CA ALA A 795 1.32 -9.38 -27.07
C ALA A 795 1.83 -10.84 -27.01
N SER A 796 2.08 -11.35 -25.79
CA SER A 796 2.46 -12.75 -25.54
C SER A 796 1.37 -13.71 -26.01
N ARG A 797 0.09 -13.41 -25.76
CA ARG A 797 -1.04 -14.22 -26.26
C ARG A 797 -1.00 -14.37 -27.77
N SER A 798 -0.86 -13.25 -28.49
CA SER A 798 -0.81 -13.25 -29.95
C SER A 798 0.42 -13.99 -30.49
N ALA A 799 1.59 -13.79 -29.88
CA ALA A 799 2.82 -14.45 -30.30
C ALA A 799 2.79 -15.97 -30.08
N LEU A 800 2.29 -16.42 -28.91
CA LEU A 800 2.19 -17.83 -28.57
C LEU A 800 1.08 -18.54 -29.37
N ALA A 801 0.01 -17.82 -29.75
CA ALA A 801 -0.97 -18.34 -30.71
C ALA A 801 -0.34 -18.64 -32.07
N ALA A 802 0.51 -17.74 -32.58
CA ALA A 802 1.25 -17.96 -33.81
C ALA A 802 2.26 -19.12 -33.69
N ASP A 803 2.84 -19.33 -32.51
CA ASP A 803 3.70 -20.50 -32.22
C ASP A 803 2.88 -21.81 -32.24
N ALA A 804 1.67 -21.81 -31.67
CA ALA A 804 0.77 -22.98 -31.71
C ALA A 804 0.38 -23.35 -33.15
N GLU A 805 0.06 -22.34 -33.97
CA GLU A 805 -0.19 -22.53 -35.41
C GLU A 805 1.03 -23.10 -36.14
N ALA A 806 2.21 -22.57 -35.85
CA ALA A 806 3.44 -23.02 -36.48
C ALA A 806 3.80 -24.46 -36.07
N LEU A 807 3.53 -24.85 -34.81
CA LEU A 807 3.63 -26.23 -34.36
C LEU A 807 2.66 -27.14 -35.11
N ALA A 808 1.40 -26.72 -35.26
CA ALA A 808 0.40 -27.45 -36.04
C ALA A 808 0.79 -27.62 -37.53
N ARG A 809 1.59 -26.69 -38.09
CA ARG A 809 2.15 -26.77 -39.45
C ARG A 809 3.45 -27.59 -39.54
N GLY A 810 3.86 -28.26 -38.47
CA GLY A 810 5.03 -29.15 -38.45
C GLY A 810 6.37 -28.43 -38.33
N LYS A 811 6.42 -27.21 -37.76
CA LYS A 811 7.72 -26.62 -37.40
C LYS A 811 8.38 -27.42 -36.26
N PRO A 812 9.72 -27.56 -36.24
CA PRO A 812 10.41 -28.27 -35.17
C PRO A 812 10.11 -27.68 -33.78
N ALA A 813 9.57 -28.52 -32.89
CA ALA A 813 9.06 -28.10 -31.58
C ALA A 813 10.13 -27.42 -30.71
N GLU A 814 11.32 -28.01 -30.58
CA GLU A 814 12.39 -27.47 -29.74
C GLU A 814 12.85 -26.09 -30.20
N VAL A 815 13.05 -25.90 -31.51
CA VAL A 815 13.46 -24.60 -32.08
C VAL A 815 12.41 -23.52 -31.82
N LEU A 816 11.14 -23.88 -32.02
CA LEU A 816 10.01 -22.99 -31.84
C LEU A 816 9.82 -22.60 -30.36
N LEU A 817 9.82 -23.58 -29.47
CA LEU A 817 9.64 -23.35 -28.02
C LEU A 817 10.84 -22.64 -27.39
N THR A 818 12.06 -22.90 -27.87
CA THR A 818 13.26 -22.17 -27.44
C THR A 818 13.16 -20.68 -27.83
N ALA A 819 12.72 -20.40 -29.05
CA ALA A 819 12.50 -19.04 -29.51
C ALA A 819 11.35 -18.34 -28.75
N ALA A 820 10.27 -19.07 -28.46
CA ALA A 820 9.16 -18.57 -27.66
C ALA A 820 9.61 -18.21 -26.24
N LEU A 821 10.30 -19.13 -25.55
CA LEU A 821 10.86 -18.90 -24.22
C LEU A 821 11.81 -17.69 -24.22
N GLY A 822 12.73 -17.62 -25.20
CA GLY A 822 13.68 -16.52 -25.33
C GLY A 822 13.01 -15.15 -25.45
N ARG A 823 11.96 -15.04 -26.29
CA ARG A 823 11.13 -13.83 -26.37
C ARG A 823 10.46 -13.51 -25.03
N GLU A 824 9.89 -14.51 -24.38
CA GLU A 824 9.13 -14.31 -23.16
C GLU A 824 10.01 -13.93 -21.97
N VAL A 825 11.28 -14.36 -21.90
CA VAL A 825 12.20 -13.92 -20.84
C VAL A 825 12.94 -12.63 -21.17
N GLY A 826 12.90 -12.17 -22.43
CA GLY A 826 13.61 -10.96 -22.87
C GLY A 826 15.08 -11.20 -23.24
N ALA A 827 15.47 -12.44 -23.55
CA ALA A 827 16.81 -12.79 -24.00
C ALA A 827 17.09 -12.27 -25.42
N SER A 828 18.35 -11.95 -25.70
CA SER A 828 18.75 -11.48 -27.04
C SER A 828 18.70 -12.63 -28.07
N PRO A 829 18.41 -12.37 -29.36
CA PRO A 829 18.45 -13.41 -30.39
C PRO A 829 19.80 -14.13 -30.47
N GLU A 830 20.91 -13.41 -30.21
CA GLU A 830 22.26 -13.96 -30.20
C GLU A 830 22.53 -14.91 -29.04
N GLU A 831 21.84 -14.69 -27.90
CA GLU A 831 21.89 -15.57 -26.74
C GLU A 831 21.03 -16.82 -26.97
N VAL A 832 19.79 -16.64 -27.41
CA VAL A 832 18.84 -17.73 -27.70
C VAL A 832 19.42 -18.69 -28.74
N ALA A 833 20.15 -18.18 -29.73
CA ALA A 833 20.84 -19.00 -30.73
C ALA A 833 21.93 -19.92 -30.16
N ARG A 834 22.44 -19.63 -28.95
CA ARG A 834 23.43 -20.46 -28.25
C ARG A 834 22.79 -21.53 -27.37
N TRP A 835 21.53 -21.36 -26.99
CA TRP A 835 20.81 -22.34 -26.20
C TRP A 835 20.54 -23.60 -27.02
N LYS A 836 20.79 -24.77 -26.42
CA LYS A 836 20.53 -26.08 -27.02
C LYS A 836 19.69 -26.97 -26.10
N PRO A 837 18.50 -26.52 -25.69
CA PRO A 837 17.67 -27.33 -24.81
C PRO A 837 17.07 -28.52 -25.56
N THR A 838 16.83 -29.59 -24.82
CA THR A 838 15.93 -30.67 -25.22
C THR A 838 14.49 -30.32 -24.86
N LEU A 839 13.52 -30.98 -25.49
CA LEU A 839 12.12 -30.83 -25.11
C LEU A 839 11.86 -31.18 -23.63
N SER A 840 12.54 -32.22 -23.13
CA SER A 840 12.45 -32.61 -21.72
C SER A 840 13.02 -31.56 -20.77
N SER A 841 14.12 -30.88 -21.12
CA SER A 841 14.63 -29.77 -20.31
C SER A 841 13.69 -28.58 -20.32
N LEU A 842 13.09 -28.23 -21.47
CA LEU A 842 12.08 -27.16 -21.55
C LEU A 842 10.86 -27.49 -20.69
N ARG A 843 10.38 -28.74 -20.75
CA ARG A 843 9.28 -29.22 -19.92
C ARG A 843 9.57 -29.07 -18.43
N ARG A 844 10.71 -29.58 -17.96
CA ARG A 844 11.11 -29.45 -16.55
C ARG A 844 11.17 -27.99 -16.10
N LEU A 845 11.68 -27.10 -16.97
CA LEU A 845 11.77 -25.67 -16.70
C LEU A 845 10.38 -25.04 -16.49
N VAL A 846 9.43 -25.30 -17.39
CA VAL A 846 8.07 -24.75 -17.26
C VAL A 846 7.27 -25.43 -16.14
N GLU A 847 7.44 -26.73 -15.89
CA GLU A 847 6.84 -27.42 -14.73
C GLU A 847 7.40 -26.91 -13.38
N SER A 848 8.64 -26.41 -13.41
CA SER A 848 9.27 -25.71 -12.28
C SER A 848 8.90 -24.22 -12.20
N GLU A 849 8.05 -23.74 -13.11
CA GLU A 849 7.54 -22.36 -13.19
C GLU A 849 8.63 -21.29 -13.38
N LEU A 850 9.72 -21.63 -14.05
CA LEU A 850 10.90 -20.76 -14.10
C LEU A 850 10.81 -19.56 -15.06
N LEU A 851 9.69 -19.36 -15.76
CA LEU A 851 9.56 -18.22 -16.66
C LEU A 851 9.76 -16.89 -15.93
N MET A 852 9.10 -16.71 -14.79
CA MET A 852 9.17 -15.46 -14.03
C MET A 852 10.55 -15.21 -13.40
N PRO A 853 11.20 -16.20 -12.74
CA PRO A 853 12.60 -16.05 -12.30
C PRO A 853 13.57 -15.70 -13.43
N LEU A 854 13.46 -16.36 -14.60
CA LEU A 854 14.32 -16.06 -15.75
C LEU A 854 14.05 -14.66 -16.31
N ARG A 855 12.78 -14.25 -16.40
CA ARG A 855 12.40 -12.90 -16.79
C ARG A 855 12.96 -11.86 -15.81
N ALA A 856 12.92 -12.15 -14.51
CA ALA A 856 13.51 -11.27 -13.50
C ALA A 856 15.03 -11.13 -13.69
N LEU A 857 15.77 -12.21 -14.00
CA LEU A 857 17.21 -12.12 -14.29
C LEU A 857 17.54 -11.22 -15.49
N HIS A 858 16.73 -11.29 -16.55
CA HIS A 858 16.99 -10.57 -17.80
C HIS A 858 16.51 -9.12 -17.79
N GLU A 859 15.44 -8.82 -17.04
CA GLU A 859 14.77 -7.52 -17.10
C GLU A 859 15.07 -6.61 -15.91
N CYS A 860 15.54 -7.17 -14.80
CA CYS A 860 15.90 -6.39 -13.63
C CYS A 860 17.38 -5.99 -13.61
N ASP A 861 17.72 -4.96 -12.82
CA ASP A 861 19.12 -4.59 -12.56
C ASP A 861 19.79 -5.53 -11.54
N VAL A 862 20.37 -6.59 -12.08
CA VAL A 862 21.15 -7.59 -11.34
C VAL A 862 22.59 -7.15 -11.01
N THR A 863 23.03 -5.95 -11.45
CA THR A 863 24.46 -5.60 -11.49
C THR A 863 25.09 -5.24 -10.15
N ALA A 864 24.29 -4.97 -9.12
CA ALA A 864 24.72 -4.76 -7.72
C ALA A 864 25.98 -3.87 -7.51
N GLY A 865 26.25 -2.90 -8.40
CA GLY A 865 27.45 -2.05 -8.32
C GLY A 865 28.76 -2.73 -8.78
N GLY A 866 28.69 -3.95 -9.32
CA GLY A 866 29.77 -4.66 -9.98
C GLY A 866 29.89 -4.33 -11.49
N PRO A 867 30.89 -4.88 -12.18
CA PRO A 867 31.10 -4.67 -13.62
C PRO A 867 29.92 -5.26 -14.41
N ARG A 868 29.13 -4.35 -15.00
CA ARG A 868 27.90 -4.66 -15.74
C ARG A 868 28.08 -5.77 -16.78
N GLU A 869 29.18 -5.77 -17.53
CA GLU A 869 29.43 -6.77 -18.58
C GLU A 869 29.62 -8.19 -18.02
N GLU A 870 30.36 -8.34 -16.92
CA GLU A 870 30.63 -9.66 -16.31
C GLU A 870 29.38 -10.22 -15.64
N THR A 871 28.55 -9.38 -15.03
CA THR A 871 27.26 -9.80 -14.47
C THR A 871 26.30 -10.27 -15.56
N TRP A 872 26.19 -9.54 -16.67
CA TRP A 872 25.31 -9.95 -17.78
C TRP A 872 25.80 -11.22 -18.46
N ALA A 873 27.12 -11.38 -18.65
CA ALA A 873 27.68 -12.63 -19.14
C ALA A 873 27.33 -13.82 -18.23
N LEU A 874 27.33 -13.60 -16.90
CA LEU A 874 26.91 -14.62 -15.94
C LEU A 874 25.41 -14.93 -16.01
N VAL A 875 24.55 -13.92 -16.23
CA VAL A 875 23.11 -14.13 -16.46
C VAL A 875 22.88 -14.96 -17.71
N GLU A 876 23.53 -14.63 -18.84
CA GLU A 876 23.43 -15.43 -20.07
C GLU A 876 23.86 -16.88 -19.83
N GLU A 877 24.93 -17.07 -19.06
CA GLU A 877 25.45 -18.40 -18.75
C GLU A 877 24.49 -19.19 -17.85
N VAL A 878 24.06 -18.65 -16.71
CA VAL A 878 23.11 -19.32 -15.81
C VAL A 878 21.81 -19.64 -16.53
N SER A 879 21.31 -18.72 -17.35
CA SER A 879 20.07 -18.91 -18.10
C SER A 879 20.20 -20.03 -19.12
N ARG A 880 21.32 -20.10 -19.84
CA ARG A 880 21.62 -21.23 -20.72
C ARG A 880 21.65 -22.56 -19.96
N GLU A 881 22.39 -22.62 -18.84
CA GLU A 881 22.52 -23.88 -18.09
C GLU A 881 21.18 -24.32 -17.47
N MET A 882 20.33 -23.39 -17.05
CA MET A 882 18.95 -23.70 -16.62
C MET A 882 18.09 -24.23 -17.76
N VAL A 883 18.15 -23.58 -18.93
CA VAL A 883 17.39 -23.96 -20.12
C VAL A 883 17.82 -25.33 -20.66
N GLU A 884 19.12 -25.63 -20.60
CA GLU A 884 19.68 -26.90 -21.05
C GLU A 884 19.60 -28.03 -20.00
N GLY A 885 19.27 -27.71 -18.75
CA GLY A 885 19.16 -28.69 -17.65
C GLY A 885 20.49 -29.15 -17.08
N ASN A 886 21.46 -28.24 -17.02
CA ASN A 886 22.83 -28.46 -16.56
C ASN A 886 23.20 -27.58 -15.34
N LEU A 887 22.23 -26.86 -14.75
CA LEU A 887 22.49 -25.84 -13.72
C LEU A 887 23.27 -26.41 -12.55
N ARG A 888 22.88 -27.58 -12.04
CA ARG A 888 23.51 -28.25 -10.90
C ARG A 888 24.99 -28.54 -11.19
N GLN A 889 25.27 -29.19 -12.32
CA GLN A 889 26.65 -29.53 -12.70
C GLN A 889 27.51 -28.27 -12.83
N TRP A 890 26.99 -27.27 -13.52
CA TRP A 890 27.66 -26.00 -13.72
C TRP A 890 27.96 -25.29 -12.39
N LYS A 891 26.97 -25.17 -11.51
CA LYS A 891 27.06 -24.51 -10.19
C LYS A 891 28.19 -25.10 -9.36
N PHE A 892 28.27 -26.43 -9.30
CA PHE A 892 29.30 -27.10 -8.52
C PHE A 892 30.69 -27.03 -9.13
N GLN A 893 30.81 -27.11 -10.46
CA GLN A 893 32.09 -26.92 -11.13
C GLN A 893 32.66 -25.53 -10.84
N ARG A 894 31.81 -24.50 -10.95
CA ARG A 894 32.20 -23.10 -10.71
C ARG A 894 32.48 -22.81 -9.23
N GLY A 895 31.69 -23.40 -8.33
CA GLY A 895 31.80 -23.21 -6.87
C GLY A 895 32.74 -24.18 -6.15
N SER A 896 33.58 -24.94 -6.87
CA SER A 896 34.44 -25.99 -6.32
C SER A 896 35.39 -25.51 -5.20
N LEU A 897 35.93 -24.28 -5.28
CA LEU A 897 36.74 -23.69 -4.20
C LEU A 897 35.98 -23.58 -2.88
N GLN A 898 34.66 -23.38 -2.94
CA GLN A 898 33.83 -23.27 -1.76
C GLN A 898 33.66 -24.61 -1.03
N LEU A 899 34.02 -25.73 -1.68
CA LEU A 899 33.93 -27.10 -1.17
C LEU A 899 35.30 -27.73 -0.84
N GLN A 900 36.40 -26.97 -0.95
CA GLN A 900 37.78 -27.48 -0.90
C GLN A 900 38.21 -28.19 0.41
N HIS A 901 37.42 -28.07 1.48
CA HIS A 901 37.71 -28.70 2.78
C HIS A 901 36.88 -29.96 3.04
N LEU A 902 36.06 -30.38 2.07
CA LEU A 902 35.39 -31.68 2.09
C LEU A 902 36.31 -32.76 1.52
N ASN A 903 36.30 -33.94 2.12
CA ASN A 903 36.93 -35.12 1.52
C ASN A 903 36.06 -35.69 0.37
N GLU A 904 36.55 -36.66 -0.38
CA GLU A 904 35.83 -37.23 -1.53
C GLU A 904 34.47 -37.83 -1.16
N ASP A 905 34.35 -38.47 0.02
CA ASP A 905 33.09 -39.04 0.50
C ASP A 905 32.09 -37.95 0.91
N GLN A 906 32.57 -36.87 1.52
CA GLN A 906 31.76 -35.71 1.87
C GLN A 906 31.36 -34.90 0.65
N LEU A 907 32.24 -34.76 -0.34
CA LEU A 907 31.92 -34.16 -1.63
C LEU A 907 30.84 -35.00 -2.29
N ARG A 908 31.08 -36.30 -2.47
CA ARG A 908 30.08 -37.22 -3.01
C ARG A 908 28.79 -37.15 -2.22
N GLY A 909 28.80 -37.16 -0.89
CA GLY A 909 27.60 -37.04 -0.08
C GLY A 909 26.96 -35.63 -0.11
N TRP A 910 27.67 -34.58 -0.50
CA TRP A 910 27.13 -33.23 -0.71
C TRP A 910 26.50 -33.11 -2.10
N PHE A 911 27.09 -33.80 -3.08
CA PHE A 911 26.58 -34.00 -4.43
C PHE A 911 25.35 -34.92 -4.42
N GLU A 912 25.51 -36.16 -3.98
CA GLU A 912 24.50 -37.18 -3.76
C GLU A 912 23.53 -36.76 -2.67
N LEU A 913 22.31 -37.20 -2.85
CA LEU A 913 21.24 -36.83 -1.98
C LEU A 913 20.43 -38.09 -1.69
N GLY A 914 20.32 -38.39 -0.40
CA GLY A 914 19.39 -39.38 0.10
C GLY A 914 18.00 -38.76 0.13
N LEU A 915 17.06 -39.36 -0.59
CA LEU A 915 15.65 -39.03 -0.54
C LEU A 915 15.11 -39.43 0.85
N LEU A 916 15.19 -38.51 1.80
CA LEU A 916 14.69 -38.72 3.15
C LEU A 916 13.22 -38.31 3.21
N GLU A 917 12.35 -39.13 2.61
CA GLU A 917 10.90 -39.03 2.85
C GLU A 917 10.61 -39.65 4.22
N HIS A 918 10.46 -38.82 5.24
CA HIS A 918 9.92 -39.26 6.52
C HIS A 918 8.43 -38.96 6.56
N ARG A 919 7.60 -40.00 6.58
CA ARG A 919 6.15 -39.89 6.70
C ARG A 919 5.77 -40.02 8.16
N ARG A 920 5.31 -38.94 8.79
CA ARG A 920 4.70 -39.01 10.12
C ARG A 920 3.18 -39.05 9.95
N GLU A 921 2.55 -40.16 10.32
CA GLU A 921 1.09 -40.23 10.39
C GLU A 921 0.62 -39.46 11.63
N GLY A 922 0.15 -38.22 11.41
CA GLY A 922 -0.51 -37.40 12.43
C GLY A 922 -2.02 -37.29 12.18
N PRO A 923 -2.80 -36.82 13.17
CA PRO A 923 -4.26 -36.66 13.05
C PRO A 923 -4.69 -35.63 11.98
N ALA A 924 -3.76 -34.80 11.46
CA ALA A 924 -3.99 -33.80 10.41
C ALA A 924 -3.58 -34.27 8.98
N GLY A 925 -3.18 -35.53 8.80
CA GLY A 925 -2.64 -36.03 7.52
C GLY A 925 -1.11 -36.07 7.51
N ALA A 926 -0.55 -36.84 6.59
CA ALA A 926 0.89 -37.08 6.52
C ALA A 926 1.64 -35.89 5.88
N LEU A 927 2.47 -35.21 6.68
CA LEU A 927 3.48 -34.29 6.14
C LEU A 927 4.60 -35.09 5.47
N SER A 928 5.00 -34.65 4.29
CA SER A 928 6.10 -35.24 3.51
C SER A 928 7.18 -34.18 3.29
N TYR A 929 8.36 -34.42 3.85
CA TYR A 929 9.50 -33.53 3.74
C TYR A 929 10.43 -34.05 2.66
N PHE A 930 10.97 -33.17 1.82
CA PHE A 930 11.98 -33.58 0.85
C PHE A 930 12.82 -32.41 0.36
N THR A 931 13.94 -32.77 -0.22
CA THR A 931 14.72 -31.91 -1.10
C THR A 931 14.38 -32.39 -2.51
N ARG A 932 13.85 -31.53 -3.40
CA ARG A 932 13.63 -31.87 -4.83
C ARG A 932 14.88 -31.43 -5.59
N GLU A 933 15.33 -32.25 -6.53
CA GLU A 933 16.78 -32.35 -6.82
C GLU A 933 17.14 -32.54 -8.28
N GLU A 934 16.18 -32.54 -9.21
CA GLU A 934 16.51 -32.86 -10.60
C GLU A 934 17.53 -31.87 -11.18
N ASP A 935 17.50 -30.58 -10.80
CA ASP A 935 18.53 -29.61 -11.24
C ASP A 935 18.68 -28.34 -10.36
N ASP A 936 18.43 -28.43 -9.04
CA ASP A 936 18.52 -27.29 -8.12
C ASP A 936 17.59 -26.09 -8.48
N LEU A 937 16.58 -26.32 -9.33
CA LEU A 937 15.67 -25.28 -9.87
C LEU A 937 14.83 -24.62 -8.78
N GLU A 938 14.60 -25.31 -7.66
CA GLU A 938 13.91 -24.79 -6.48
C GLU A 938 14.63 -23.58 -5.87
N LEU A 939 15.94 -23.43 -6.08
CA LEU A 939 16.69 -22.23 -5.68
C LEU A 939 16.16 -20.96 -6.32
N ALA A 940 15.56 -21.08 -7.52
CA ALA A 940 14.98 -19.95 -8.20
C ALA A 940 13.81 -19.35 -7.42
N TRP A 941 13.12 -20.19 -6.64
CA TRP A 941 12.00 -19.80 -5.79
C TRP A 941 12.41 -19.58 -4.33
N ALA A 942 13.52 -20.17 -3.90
CA ALA A 942 14.04 -20.08 -2.54
C ALA A 942 14.90 -18.83 -2.33
N THR A 943 14.30 -17.64 -2.47
CA THR A 943 14.97 -16.39 -2.12
C THR A 943 15.34 -16.35 -0.63
N LYS A 944 16.54 -15.87 -0.29
CA LYS A 944 17.07 -15.83 1.09
C LYS A 944 16.26 -14.84 1.93
N ILE A 945 15.64 -15.26 3.03
CA ILE A 945 14.90 -14.33 3.88
C ILE A 945 15.02 -14.65 5.38
N GLY A 946 15.37 -13.62 6.16
CA GLY A 946 15.34 -13.53 7.63
C GLY A 946 14.93 -12.12 8.10
N GLY A 947 14.05 -11.46 7.34
CA GLY A 947 13.53 -10.08 7.50
C GLY A 947 12.49 -9.77 6.40
N PRO A 948 11.89 -8.57 6.26
CA PRO A 948 10.99 -8.28 5.13
C PRO A 948 11.78 -8.47 3.83
N SER A 949 11.42 -9.51 3.10
CA SER A 949 12.13 -9.96 1.92
C SER A 949 11.86 -9.06 0.74
N HIS A 950 12.90 -8.80 -0.03
CA HIS A 950 12.79 -8.07 -1.27
C HIS A 950 12.42 -8.93 -2.50
N GLY A 951 11.84 -10.13 -2.27
CA GLY A 951 11.27 -11.03 -3.28
C GLY A 951 11.95 -11.00 -4.66
N PHE A 952 11.15 -10.96 -5.72
CA PHE A 952 11.54 -10.42 -7.02
C PHE A 952 11.26 -8.90 -7.09
N ASP A 953 11.02 -8.25 -5.95
CA ASP A 953 10.59 -6.85 -5.80
C ASP A 953 11.73 -5.82 -5.85
N HIS A 954 12.98 -6.25 -5.66
CA HIS A 954 14.16 -5.37 -5.71
C HIS A 954 15.25 -5.85 -6.67
N GLU A 955 14.92 -5.77 -7.97
CA GLU A 955 15.84 -5.91 -9.09
C GLU A 955 16.56 -7.27 -9.25
N GLY A 956 15.96 -8.38 -8.84
CA GLY A 956 16.52 -9.72 -9.07
C GLY A 956 17.86 -9.99 -8.39
N ARG A 957 18.33 -9.07 -7.54
CA ARG A 957 19.68 -9.07 -6.96
C ARG A 957 19.95 -10.33 -6.14
N CYS A 958 18.99 -10.77 -5.33
CA CYS A 958 19.10 -11.92 -4.44
C CYS A 958 19.17 -13.28 -5.14
N LEU A 959 18.70 -13.36 -6.40
CA LEU A 959 18.57 -14.63 -7.12
C LEU A 959 19.93 -15.14 -7.62
N LEU A 960 20.75 -14.25 -8.18
CA LEU A 960 22.04 -14.61 -8.76
C LEU A 960 23.02 -15.23 -7.74
N PRO A 961 23.20 -14.70 -6.51
CA PRO A 961 24.00 -15.37 -5.48
C PRO A 961 23.53 -16.77 -5.12
N LEU A 962 22.22 -17.00 -5.10
CA LEU A 962 21.67 -18.29 -4.69
C LEU A 962 21.89 -19.36 -5.77
N LEU A 963 21.63 -19.01 -7.03
CA LEU A 963 21.81 -19.91 -8.17
C LEU A 963 23.30 -20.26 -8.38
N CYS A 964 24.21 -19.32 -8.12
CA CYS A 964 25.62 -19.51 -8.38
C CYS A 964 26.40 -20.20 -7.23
N ASN A 965 25.85 -20.31 -6.01
CA ASN A 965 26.63 -20.69 -4.82
C ASN A 965 26.52 -22.17 -4.45
N ALA A 966 27.62 -22.90 -4.61
CA ALA A 966 27.72 -24.35 -4.39
C ALA A 966 27.57 -24.80 -2.92
N ARG A 967 27.65 -23.87 -1.95
CA ARG A 967 27.48 -24.16 -0.51
C ARG A 967 26.01 -24.11 -0.06
N HIS A 968 25.10 -23.67 -0.91
CA HIS A 968 23.68 -23.56 -0.59
C HIS A 968 22.86 -24.74 -1.11
N ARG A 969 22.02 -25.27 -0.21
CA ARG A 969 20.90 -26.16 -0.51
C ARG A 969 19.63 -25.65 0.17
N VAL A 970 18.48 -26.05 -0.36
CA VAL A 970 17.16 -25.68 0.18
C VAL A 970 16.46 -26.97 0.59
N VAL A 971 16.02 -27.03 1.85
CA VAL A 971 15.12 -28.06 2.35
C VAL A 971 13.70 -27.54 2.17
N LEU A 972 12.87 -28.29 1.44
CA LEU A 972 11.45 -27.99 1.28
C LEU A 972 10.62 -28.91 2.17
N VAL A 973 9.46 -28.41 2.55
CA VAL A 973 8.50 -29.19 3.31
C VAL A 973 7.17 -29.11 2.59
N GLU A 974 6.57 -30.23 2.21
CA GLU A 974 5.24 -30.28 1.58
C GLU A 974 4.23 -30.95 2.51
N ASP A 975 2.97 -30.50 2.43
CA ASP A 975 1.83 -31.28 2.90
C ASP A 975 1.18 -31.91 1.67
N ARG A 976 1.33 -33.23 1.48
CA ARG A 976 0.81 -33.87 0.26
C ARG A 976 -0.70 -34.01 0.23
N HIS A 977 -1.39 -33.85 1.35
CA HIS A 977 -2.85 -33.98 1.43
C HIS A 977 -3.56 -32.66 1.18
N LEU A 978 -3.03 -31.57 1.74
CA LEU A 978 -3.57 -30.23 1.54
C LEU A 978 -2.96 -29.52 0.32
N TRP A 979 -1.69 -29.81 0.02
CA TRP A 979 -0.90 -29.19 -1.05
C TRP A 979 0.05 -30.17 -1.76
N PRO A 980 -0.46 -31.17 -2.51
CA PRO A 980 0.33 -32.25 -3.18
C PRO A 980 1.47 -31.79 -4.10
N HIS A 981 1.54 -30.51 -4.41
CA HIS A 981 2.47 -29.92 -5.37
C HIS A 981 3.16 -28.65 -4.86
N ASN A 982 3.00 -28.27 -3.58
CA ASN A 982 3.57 -27.03 -3.04
C ASN A 982 4.28 -27.24 -1.70
N ALA A 983 5.38 -26.53 -1.52
CA ALA A 983 6.04 -26.42 -0.22
C ALA A 983 5.19 -25.57 0.74
N ALA A 984 4.85 -26.14 1.89
CA ALA A 984 4.34 -25.47 3.08
C ALA A 984 5.41 -24.52 3.70
N GLY A 985 6.68 -24.71 3.36
CA GLY A 985 7.73 -23.74 3.61
C GLY A 985 9.12 -24.30 3.31
N ARG A 986 10.16 -23.54 3.69
CA ARG A 986 11.54 -23.79 3.27
C ARG A 986 12.56 -23.46 4.34
N CYS A 987 13.74 -24.06 4.24
CA CYS A 987 14.89 -23.75 5.09
C CYS A 987 16.17 -23.89 4.28
N HIS A 988 17.18 -23.05 4.51
CA HIS A 988 18.47 -23.18 3.83
C HIS A 988 19.45 -24.00 4.65
N LEU A 989 20.18 -24.89 3.99
CA LEU A 989 21.31 -25.61 4.55
C LEU A 989 22.59 -25.12 3.87
N ARG A 990 23.47 -24.51 4.66
CA ARG A 990 24.75 -23.94 4.22
C ARG A 990 25.91 -24.80 4.65
N LEU A 991 26.84 -25.07 3.75
CA LEU A 991 28.15 -25.58 4.13
C LEU A 991 29.06 -24.40 4.50
N LEU A 992 29.56 -24.34 5.72
CA LEU A 992 30.46 -23.29 6.23
C LEU A 992 31.68 -23.94 6.90
N HIS A 993 32.55 -23.10 7.48
CA HIS A 993 33.74 -23.57 8.20
C HIS A 993 33.82 -22.94 9.58
N ARG A 994 34.24 -23.69 10.59
CA ARG A 994 34.58 -23.16 11.91
C ARG A 994 36.00 -22.59 11.90
N LEU A 995 36.20 -21.51 12.64
CA LEU A 995 37.52 -20.88 12.80
C LEU A 995 38.49 -21.80 13.55
N GLY A 996 39.59 -22.15 12.92
CA GLY A 996 40.68 -22.96 13.50
C GLY A 996 41.64 -23.48 12.43
N PRO A 997 42.91 -23.80 12.77
CA PRO A 997 43.82 -24.52 11.88
C PRO A 997 43.85 -26.03 12.23
N PRO A 998 43.42 -26.94 11.33
CA PRO A 998 42.78 -26.70 10.03
C PRO A 998 41.32 -26.27 10.18
N ARG A 999 40.78 -25.64 9.12
CA ARG A 999 39.35 -25.29 9.07
C ARG A 999 38.50 -26.55 9.12
N GLN A 1000 37.47 -26.50 9.94
CA GLN A 1000 36.56 -27.64 10.10
C GLN A 1000 35.24 -27.35 9.38
N PRO A 1001 34.86 -28.12 8.35
CA PRO A 1001 33.56 -27.96 7.71
C PRO A 1001 32.43 -28.20 8.71
N VAL A 1002 31.37 -27.39 8.59
CA VAL A 1002 30.17 -27.46 9.43
C VAL A 1002 28.96 -27.11 8.58
N LEU A 1003 27.87 -27.84 8.77
CA LEU A 1003 26.58 -27.49 8.20
C LEU A 1003 25.93 -26.41 9.07
N HIS A 1004 25.28 -25.44 8.46
CA HIS A 1004 24.53 -24.41 9.13
C HIS A 1004 23.11 -24.39 8.60
N LEU A 1005 22.16 -24.72 9.46
CA LEU A 1005 20.74 -24.65 9.17
C LEU A 1005 20.27 -23.22 9.43
N GLU A 1006 19.86 -22.50 8.39
CA GLU A 1006 19.32 -21.15 8.54
C GLU A 1006 17.94 -21.17 9.22
N PRO A 1007 17.44 -20.02 9.69
CA PRO A 1007 16.07 -19.91 10.20
C PRO A 1007 15.02 -20.49 9.24
N LEU A 1008 14.05 -21.19 9.81
CA LEU A 1008 12.91 -21.75 9.09
C LEU A 1008 12.01 -20.65 8.56
N MET A 1009 11.55 -20.83 7.33
CA MET A 1009 10.66 -19.91 6.64
C MET A 1009 9.33 -20.59 6.34
N ALA A 1010 8.26 -20.11 6.97
CA ALA A 1010 6.91 -20.53 6.59
C ALA A 1010 6.52 -19.86 5.26
N GLU A 1011 5.95 -20.63 4.34
CA GLU A 1011 5.22 -20.09 3.19
C GLU A 1011 3.71 -20.09 3.52
N PHE A 1012 2.97 -19.09 3.06
CA PHE A 1012 1.63 -18.80 3.57
C PHE A 1012 0.59 -19.79 3.03
N ARG A 1013 0.29 -20.83 3.81
CA ARG A 1013 -0.99 -21.57 3.94
C ARG A 1013 -0.95 -22.62 5.08
N VAL A 1014 0.02 -22.50 6.01
CA VAL A 1014 0.33 -23.45 7.10
C VAL A 1014 -0.67 -23.42 8.26
N GLU A 1015 -1.83 -22.76 8.12
CA GLU A 1015 -2.82 -22.64 9.21
C GLU A 1015 -3.35 -24.00 9.70
N ALA A 1016 -3.18 -25.06 8.90
CA ALA A 1016 -3.54 -26.43 9.24
C ALA A 1016 -2.43 -27.25 9.92
N VAL A 1017 -1.17 -26.79 9.93
CA VAL A 1017 -0.01 -27.57 10.41
C VAL A 1017 0.71 -26.83 11.54
N PRO A 1018 0.84 -27.43 12.75
CA PRO A 1018 1.55 -26.78 13.84
C PRO A 1018 3.02 -26.48 13.48
N LEU A 1019 3.47 -25.22 13.68
CA LEU A 1019 4.84 -24.76 13.41
C LEU A 1019 5.93 -25.65 14.02
N LEU A 1020 5.66 -26.23 15.19
CA LEU A 1020 6.59 -27.13 15.84
C LEU A 1020 6.80 -28.43 15.06
N GLU A 1021 5.74 -29.04 14.51
CA GLU A 1021 5.86 -30.26 13.70
C GLU A 1021 6.70 -30.00 12.45
N PHE A 1022 6.55 -28.80 11.89
CA PHE A 1022 7.30 -28.29 10.76
C PHE A 1022 8.79 -28.11 11.08
N GLN A 1023 9.13 -27.47 12.20
CA GLN A 1023 10.50 -27.30 12.69
C GLN A 1023 11.17 -28.66 12.96
N LEU A 1024 10.45 -29.60 13.57
CA LEU A 1024 10.98 -30.90 13.94
C LEU A 1024 11.46 -31.69 12.73
N ALA A 1025 10.71 -31.68 11.64
CA ALA A 1025 11.05 -32.46 10.48
C ALA A 1025 12.19 -31.87 9.64
N VAL A 1026 12.25 -30.54 9.54
CA VAL A 1026 13.41 -29.87 8.93
C VAL A 1026 14.67 -30.17 9.73
N LEU A 1027 14.58 -30.13 11.07
CA LEU A 1027 15.69 -30.49 11.94
C LEU A 1027 16.12 -31.95 11.74
N GLN A 1028 15.18 -32.89 11.68
CA GLN A 1028 15.48 -34.30 11.41
C GLN A 1028 16.18 -34.50 10.07
N HIS A 1029 15.68 -33.88 8.99
CA HIS A 1029 16.32 -33.94 7.67
C HIS A 1029 17.76 -33.41 7.73
N ALA A 1030 17.96 -32.25 8.36
CA ALA A 1030 19.28 -31.65 8.49
C ALA A 1030 20.24 -32.52 9.34
N MET A 1031 19.77 -33.11 10.43
CA MET A 1031 20.55 -34.04 11.26
C MET A 1031 20.94 -35.30 10.50
N LEU A 1032 20.04 -35.87 9.70
CA LEU A 1032 20.35 -37.04 8.87
C LEU A 1032 21.37 -36.72 7.77
N LYS A 1033 21.25 -35.54 7.15
CA LYS A 1033 22.26 -35.05 6.21
C LYS A 1033 23.62 -34.86 6.89
N ALA A 1034 23.63 -34.30 8.10
CA ALA A 1034 24.82 -34.15 8.94
C ALA A 1034 25.47 -35.50 9.30
N GLU A 1035 24.67 -36.50 9.68
CA GLU A 1035 25.12 -37.88 9.91
C GLU A 1035 25.71 -38.50 8.63
N SER A 1036 25.03 -38.38 7.49
CA SER A 1036 25.52 -38.94 6.21
C SER A 1036 26.85 -38.35 5.74
N LEU A 1037 27.10 -37.07 6.08
CA LEU A 1037 28.32 -36.36 5.74
C LEU A 1037 29.40 -36.50 6.81
N ALA A 1038 29.07 -37.07 7.97
CA ALA A 1038 29.89 -36.99 9.17
C ALA A 1038 30.38 -35.55 9.40
N LEU A 1039 29.45 -34.57 9.35
CA LEU A 1039 29.72 -33.16 9.59
C LEU A 1039 28.87 -32.63 10.74
N PRO A 1040 29.42 -31.79 11.64
CA PRO A 1040 28.61 -31.10 12.64
C PRO A 1040 27.53 -30.23 11.99
N LEU A 1041 26.41 -30.05 12.70
CA LEU A 1041 25.31 -29.19 12.26
C LEU A 1041 25.04 -28.10 13.31
N LEU A 1042 25.16 -26.84 12.89
CA LEU A 1042 24.77 -25.68 13.65
C LEU A 1042 23.35 -25.27 13.33
N LEU A 1043 22.54 -25.12 14.37
CA LEU A 1043 21.14 -24.75 14.26
C LEU A 1043 20.98 -23.22 14.27
N GLY A 1044 20.17 -22.72 13.34
CA GLY A 1044 19.77 -21.31 13.27
C GLY A 1044 18.77 -20.93 14.36
N GLU A 1045 18.41 -19.64 14.42
CA GLU A 1045 17.63 -19.06 15.52
C GLU A 1045 16.20 -19.65 15.66
N SER A 1046 15.62 -20.15 14.57
CA SER A 1046 14.29 -20.81 14.61
C SER A 1046 14.31 -22.19 15.28
N PHE A 1047 15.48 -22.70 15.66
CA PHE A 1047 15.67 -24.04 16.21
C PHE A 1047 16.34 -23.94 17.57
N ASP A 1048 15.55 -23.56 18.59
CA ASP A 1048 16.00 -23.48 19.98
C ASP A 1048 15.35 -24.57 20.84
N PRO A 1049 16.05 -25.69 21.10
CA PRO A 1049 15.58 -26.76 21.98
C PRO A 1049 15.27 -26.31 23.42
N SER A 1050 15.69 -25.12 23.85
CA SER A 1050 15.35 -24.59 25.17
C SER A 1050 13.90 -24.08 25.26
N ASP A 1051 13.25 -23.81 24.13
CA ASP A 1051 11.88 -23.33 24.09
C ASP A 1051 10.92 -24.38 24.70
N PRO A 1052 10.06 -24.01 25.67
CA PRO A 1052 9.10 -24.91 26.31
C PRO A 1052 8.22 -25.69 25.33
N ALA A 1053 7.91 -25.12 24.16
CA ALA A 1053 7.06 -25.73 23.14
C ALA A 1053 7.66 -27.01 22.56
N TRP A 1054 8.98 -27.19 22.57
CA TRP A 1054 9.62 -28.38 21.99
C TRP A 1054 9.32 -29.66 22.78
N LEU A 1055 9.02 -30.73 22.04
CA LEU A 1055 8.71 -32.05 22.60
C LEU A 1055 9.88 -32.57 23.46
N PRO A 1056 9.59 -33.21 24.62
CA PRO A 1056 10.62 -33.80 25.48
C PRO A 1056 11.55 -34.76 24.76
N GLU A 1057 11.07 -35.48 23.74
CA GLU A 1057 11.85 -36.41 22.92
C GLU A 1057 12.98 -35.73 22.13
N VAL A 1058 12.80 -34.46 21.77
CA VAL A 1058 13.82 -33.67 21.06
C VAL A 1058 14.78 -33.03 22.02
N LYS A 1059 14.29 -32.59 23.19
CA LYS A 1059 15.12 -32.16 24.32
C LYS A 1059 15.96 -33.32 24.87
N ALA A 1060 15.48 -34.55 24.72
CA ALA A 1060 16.15 -35.77 25.14
C ALA A 1060 17.18 -36.29 24.12
N GLN A 1061 17.31 -35.68 22.93
CA GLN A 1061 18.38 -35.99 21.97
C GLN A 1061 19.73 -35.67 22.63
N PRO A 1062 20.56 -36.65 23.01
CA PRO A 1062 21.72 -36.47 23.90
C PRO A 1062 22.89 -35.64 23.33
N PHE A 1063 22.73 -35.07 22.13
CA PHE A 1063 23.84 -34.64 21.27
C PHE A 1063 23.69 -33.20 20.75
N LEU A 1064 22.75 -32.44 21.33
CA LEU A 1064 22.59 -31.01 21.10
C LEU A 1064 23.26 -30.24 22.24
N THR A 1065 24.31 -29.47 21.92
CA THR A 1065 25.05 -28.69 22.91
C THR A 1065 25.02 -27.20 22.56
N PRO A 1066 24.81 -26.31 23.54
CA PRO A 1066 24.98 -24.88 23.30
C PRO A 1066 26.47 -24.60 23.08
N THR A 1067 26.78 -23.90 21.99
CA THR A 1067 28.14 -23.53 21.60
C THR A 1067 28.22 -22.05 21.23
N LEU A 1068 29.44 -21.52 21.25
CA LEU A 1068 29.79 -20.21 20.73
C LEU A 1068 30.76 -20.41 19.56
N GLU A 1069 30.27 -20.26 18.33
CA GLU A 1069 31.05 -20.52 17.13
C GLU A 1069 31.44 -19.26 16.39
N ILE A 1070 32.63 -19.26 15.81
CA ILE A 1070 33.07 -18.27 14.84
C ILE A 1070 33.16 -18.96 13.50
N LEU A 1071 32.37 -18.50 12.53
CA LEU A 1071 32.30 -19.11 11.21
C LEU A 1071 33.16 -18.34 10.22
N VAL A 1072 33.74 -19.07 9.28
CA VAL A 1072 34.54 -18.57 8.17
C VAL A 1072 33.79 -18.86 6.88
N LEU A 1073 33.47 -17.79 6.18
CA LEU A 1073 32.96 -17.82 4.82
C LEU A 1073 34.18 -17.72 3.91
N ALA A 1074 34.59 -18.84 3.32
CA ALA A 1074 35.69 -18.83 2.35
C ALA A 1074 35.29 -18.04 1.10
N PRO A 1075 36.25 -17.42 0.38
CA PRO A 1075 35.98 -16.71 -0.86
C PRO A 1075 35.19 -17.55 -1.86
N SER A 1076 34.32 -16.87 -2.59
CA SER A 1076 33.67 -17.37 -3.77
C SER A 1076 34.62 -17.27 -4.97
N SER A 1077 34.56 -18.18 -5.94
CA SER A 1077 35.37 -18.16 -7.17
C SER A 1077 34.95 -17.04 -8.15
N GLY A 1078 34.61 -15.85 -7.67
CA GLY A 1078 33.88 -14.84 -8.45
C GLY A 1078 32.39 -15.16 -8.57
N ILE A 1079 31.84 -15.89 -7.61
CA ILE A 1079 30.43 -16.28 -7.52
C ILE A 1079 29.73 -15.33 -6.55
N TYR A 1080 28.51 -14.92 -6.87
CA TYR A 1080 27.83 -13.96 -6.03
C TYR A 1080 27.46 -14.59 -4.65
N GLU A 1081 27.61 -13.86 -3.54
CA GLU A 1081 27.24 -14.34 -2.20
C GLU A 1081 26.24 -13.39 -1.52
N ALA A 1082 25.27 -13.96 -0.79
CA ALA A 1082 24.37 -13.23 0.10
C ALA A 1082 24.61 -13.70 1.54
N SER A 1083 25.28 -12.87 2.34
CA SER A 1083 25.75 -13.20 3.70
C SER A 1083 25.08 -12.40 4.82
N ASP A 1084 24.02 -11.63 4.51
CA ASP A 1084 23.35 -10.64 5.40
C ASP A 1084 22.96 -11.14 6.81
N SER A 1085 22.77 -12.45 6.98
CA SER A 1085 22.39 -13.14 8.23
C SER A 1085 23.60 -13.52 9.11
N LEU A 1086 24.81 -13.58 8.55
CA LEU A 1086 26.02 -14.10 9.21
C LEU A 1086 27.10 -13.03 9.36
N THR A 1087 27.19 -12.09 8.41
CA THR A 1087 28.16 -10.98 8.44
C THR A 1087 27.46 -9.65 8.13
N ARG A 1088 28.09 -8.53 8.52
CA ARG A 1088 27.58 -7.18 8.23
C ARG A 1088 28.05 -6.65 6.86
N LYS A 1089 28.76 -7.47 6.10
CA LYS A 1089 29.20 -7.13 4.75
C LYS A 1089 28.12 -7.60 3.77
N HIS A 1090 27.70 -6.73 2.88
CA HIS A 1090 26.80 -7.06 1.77
C HIS A 1090 27.66 -7.17 0.51
N ASP A 1091 28.50 -8.20 0.47
CA ASP A 1091 29.43 -8.41 -0.62
C ASP A 1091 28.76 -9.31 -1.66
N TRP A 1092 28.14 -8.68 -2.66
CA TRP A 1092 27.49 -9.40 -3.76
C TRP A 1092 28.46 -10.25 -4.56
N VAL A 1093 29.77 -10.03 -4.45
CA VAL A 1093 30.80 -10.99 -4.86
C VAL A 1093 31.76 -11.13 -3.69
N GLN A 1094 31.82 -12.32 -3.09
CA GLN A 1094 32.73 -12.55 -1.98
C GLN A 1094 34.12 -12.90 -2.52
N LEU A 1095 34.99 -11.90 -2.73
CA LEU A 1095 36.37 -12.11 -3.19
C LEU A 1095 37.33 -12.41 -2.05
N ASP A 1096 37.01 -11.93 -0.85
CA ASP A 1096 37.83 -12.08 0.34
C ASP A 1096 37.15 -12.99 1.37
N GLU A 1097 37.97 -13.59 2.21
CA GLU A 1097 37.47 -14.34 3.35
C GLU A 1097 36.73 -13.45 4.33
N GLU A 1098 35.60 -13.92 4.83
CA GLU A 1098 34.86 -13.28 5.89
C GLU A 1098 34.78 -14.16 7.12
N VAL A 1099 34.86 -13.53 8.28
CA VAL A 1099 34.74 -14.19 9.58
C VAL A 1099 33.58 -13.55 10.31
N THR A 1100 32.66 -14.37 10.82
CA THR A 1100 31.49 -13.89 11.56
C THR A 1100 31.89 -13.33 12.92
N GLU A 1101 31.03 -12.51 13.51
CA GLU A 1101 31.09 -12.32 14.97
C GLU A 1101 30.77 -13.66 15.66
N PRO A 1102 31.20 -13.90 16.92
CA PRO A 1102 30.86 -15.12 17.64
C PRO A 1102 29.33 -15.31 17.73
N LEU A 1103 28.86 -16.48 17.29
CA LEU A 1103 27.45 -16.84 17.21
C LEU A 1103 27.11 -17.86 18.31
N GLN A 1104 26.22 -17.48 19.24
CA GLN A 1104 25.68 -18.41 20.23
C GLN A 1104 24.58 -19.24 19.57
N ARG A 1105 24.79 -20.56 19.46
CA ARG A 1105 23.93 -21.49 18.71
C ARG A 1105 23.90 -22.87 19.38
N TRP A 1106 23.01 -23.74 18.89
CA TRP A 1106 23.01 -25.16 19.22
C TRP A 1106 23.79 -25.95 18.17
N LEU A 1107 24.65 -26.86 18.62
CA LEU A 1107 25.46 -27.74 17.79
C LEU A 1107 24.98 -29.17 17.97
N PHE A 1108 24.62 -29.80 16.85
CA PHE A 1108 24.44 -31.23 16.75
C PHE A 1108 25.73 -31.90 16.29
N GLU A 1109 26.20 -32.87 17.07
CA GLU A 1109 27.35 -33.70 16.72
C GLU A 1109 26.90 -35.08 16.20
N PRO A 1110 27.29 -35.45 14.97
CA PRO A 1110 27.04 -36.77 14.42
C PRO A 1110 27.61 -37.89 15.28
N SER A 1111 27.08 -39.10 15.10
CA SER A 1111 27.53 -40.32 15.77
C SER A 1111 29.05 -40.55 15.66
N SER A 1112 29.68 -40.17 14.55
CA SER A 1112 31.12 -40.28 14.32
C SER A 1112 31.99 -39.39 15.22
N PHE A 1113 31.43 -38.32 15.82
CA PHE A 1113 32.13 -37.42 16.73
C PHE A 1113 32.03 -37.85 18.20
N ARG A 1114 31.12 -38.79 18.49
CA ARG A 1114 30.88 -39.27 19.84
C ARG A 1114 32.00 -40.25 20.19
N LYS A 1115 32.82 -39.90 21.18
CA LYS A 1115 33.76 -40.89 21.76
C LYS A 1115 32.94 -42.06 22.31
N PRO A 1116 33.34 -43.31 22.03
CA PRO A 1116 32.64 -44.49 22.53
C PRO A 1116 32.60 -44.56 24.05
#